data_AF-A0A1C2GQQ5-F1
#
_entry.id   AF-A0A1C2GQQ5-F1
#
_cell.length_a   1.000
_cell.length_b   1.000
_cell.length_c   1.000
_cell.angle_alpha   90.00
_cell.angle_beta   90.00
_cell.angle_gamma   90.00
#
_symmetry.space_group_name_H-M   'P 1'
#
loop_
_entity.id
_entity.type
_entity.pdbx_description
1 polymer ?
#
loop_
_entity_poly.entity_id
_entity_poly.type
_entity_poly.pdbx_seq_one_letter_code
_entity_poly.pdbx_strand_id
1 'polypeptide(L)'
;MAYAVKPSVLQKKFPQAASALPFIERFPALARLLGLDHPWQLPPGKLVALLFPSNIKLAQGSKSYPLIYTGKRSEQWPGLPVWDQFAYETEYYAFDPARPVIRFHIGRPLDVRMQTLEHEQPDEIKKLYPLLVDSVRTSMAANIGKLIVALKPYGAHELDFKHPRIHAYLLPGGTKLTFSDFTGTGVGSVYMQIDLQPAEPLTSLLNSRIPAFPGAEGYGANTPGGRGGKVYIVTTLQDYLSHKRDGRAEGKLGEHEEGQPAPALPGYPELPAEKVIHGSLREAVEAHGPRIILFAVSGTIELKDQLLINDPYVTIAGNTAPGEGVQIRNWGIEIHTHDVVLRYLRVRVGDIKGPGKNPRVLGDQSHAVDISGANIVIDHCEFAYANDQIVNIYALKPEERAAVTFQWNYVYGGLNRSTHEKGPHSMSYFFSGWGYVSFHHNLTAHSMRRNPRAWGLWLDYRNNTLYDYIDAGYGEEPGDYIKLNYIANLQKRGNQKYAFIANNPCGQFYADGNILPPSFFPVLRVPAETIMKMPFDASPVGTQSAPDAYNDILQWGGAALPLRDSLTRFITQSTRNGTGEVPDRPGDWPLGGYPVYKPAKALLDSDHDGMPDAWEIHYGLNPRDPADAAKDKDGDGYTNLEEYINGTNPNQYINYKKPVNNRDLRNPVK
;
A
#
# COMPACT_ATOMS: atom_id res chain seq x y z
N MET A 1 -32.02 -22.95 11.05
CA MET A 1 -31.54 -24.35 11.01
C MET A 1 -31.18 -24.79 9.58
N ALA A 2 -30.06 -24.34 9.00
CA ALA A 2 -29.57 -24.84 7.71
C ALA A 2 -28.06 -24.62 7.58
N TYR A 3 -27.25 -25.31 8.41
CA TYR A 3 -25.79 -25.14 8.44
C TYR A 3 -24.98 -26.44 8.55
N ALA A 4 -25.63 -27.59 8.74
CA ALA A 4 -24.93 -28.86 8.88
C ALA A 4 -24.39 -29.35 7.53
N VAL A 5 -23.13 -29.79 7.52
CA VAL A 5 -22.58 -30.63 6.43
C VAL A 5 -23.45 -31.88 6.36
N LYS A 6 -23.85 -32.33 5.17
CA LYS A 6 -24.53 -33.64 5.06
C LYS A 6 -23.52 -34.71 5.49
N PRO A 7 -23.73 -35.44 6.60
CA PRO A 7 -22.75 -36.38 7.14
C PRO A 7 -22.28 -37.44 6.12
N SER A 8 -23.12 -37.71 5.11
CA SER A 8 -22.86 -38.65 4.02
C SER A 8 -21.66 -38.31 3.13
N VAL A 9 -21.27 -37.02 2.99
CA VAL A 9 -20.19 -36.64 2.04
C VAL A 9 -18.82 -36.96 2.62
N LEU A 10 -18.54 -36.51 3.85
CA LEU A 10 -17.27 -36.80 4.51
C LEU A 10 -17.13 -38.28 4.83
N GLN A 11 -18.22 -38.96 5.20
CA GLN A 11 -18.19 -40.41 5.44
C GLN A 11 -17.82 -41.21 4.20
N LYS A 12 -18.28 -40.78 3.02
CA LYS A 12 -17.90 -41.40 1.75
C LYS A 12 -16.43 -41.13 1.39
N LYS A 13 -15.93 -39.93 1.66
CA LYS A 13 -14.57 -39.51 1.29
C LYS A 13 -13.50 -40.02 2.26
N PHE A 14 -13.85 -40.12 3.55
CA PHE A 14 -12.95 -40.52 4.63
C PHE A 14 -13.54 -41.66 5.51
N PRO A 15 -13.86 -42.83 4.95
CA PRO A 15 -14.50 -43.92 5.69
C PRO A 15 -13.70 -44.42 6.91
N GLN A 16 -12.37 -44.35 6.88
CA GLN A 16 -11.50 -44.76 8.00
C GLN A 16 -11.47 -43.71 9.13
N ALA A 17 -11.95 -42.48 8.85
CA ALA A 17 -12.08 -41.41 9.84
C ALA A 17 -13.51 -41.34 10.42
N ALA A 18 -14.37 -42.34 10.18
CA ALA A 18 -15.79 -42.32 10.53
C ALA A 18 -16.07 -41.92 12.00
N SER A 19 -15.27 -42.42 12.95
CA SER A 19 -15.39 -42.09 14.38
C SER A 19 -14.99 -40.66 14.73
N ALA A 20 -14.18 -40.01 13.89
CA ALA A 20 -13.72 -38.63 14.05
C ALA A 20 -14.56 -37.61 13.26
N LEU A 21 -15.46 -38.05 12.36
CA LEU A 21 -16.30 -37.14 11.57
C LEU A 21 -17.12 -36.18 12.45
N PRO A 22 -17.78 -36.63 13.54
CA PRO A 22 -18.50 -35.70 14.41
C PRO A 22 -17.61 -34.62 15.01
N PHE A 23 -16.30 -34.90 15.20
CA PHE A 23 -15.32 -33.92 15.68
C PHE A 23 -14.92 -32.94 14.57
N ILE A 24 -14.65 -33.42 13.35
CA ILE A 24 -14.31 -32.58 12.19
C ILE A 24 -15.45 -31.62 11.86
N GLU A 25 -16.70 -32.08 11.95
CA GLU A 25 -17.91 -31.29 11.67
C GLU A 25 -18.12 -30.11 12.66
N ARG A 26 -17.44 -30.12 13.81
CA ARG A 26 -17.42 -28.97 14.74
C ARG A 26 -16.58 -27.80 14.23
N PHE A 27 -15.86 -27.96 13.13
CA PHE A 27 -15.29 -26.87 12.34
C PHE A 27 -15.91 -26.87 10.93
N PRO A 28 -17.14 -26.31 10.76
CA PRO A 28 -17.94 -26.52 9.56
C PRO A 28 -17.29 -26.06 8.26
N ALA A 29 -16.55 -24.94 8.27
CA ALA A 29 -15.90 -24.42 7.08
C ALA A 29 -14.79 -25.37 6.58
N LEU A 30 -13.95 -25.88 7.50
CA LEU A 30 -12.94 -26.90 7.19
C LEU A 30 -13.59 -28.20 6.72
N ALA A 31 -14.63 -28.67 7.41
CA ALA A 31 -15.36 -29.88 7.04
C ALA A 31 -15.91 -29.81 5.61
N ARG A 32 -16.48 -28.66 5.21
CA ARG A 32 -16.94 -28.43 3.84
C ARG A 32 -15.79 -28.39 2.84
N LEU A 33 -14.71 -27.70 3.17
CA LEU A 33 -13.52 -27.61 2.32
C LEU A 33 -12.95 -29.01 2.01
N LEU A 34 -12.83 -29.87 3.03
CA LEU A 34 -12.38 -31.26 2.88
C LEU A 34 -13.36 -32.11 2.05
N GLY A 35 -14.66 -31.80 2.11
CA GLY A 35 -15.70 -32.46 1.33
C GLY A 35 -15.67 -32.14 -0.17
N LEU A 36 -15.10 -31.00 -0.56
CA LEU A 36 -15.01 -30.57 -1.97
C LEU A 36 -13.89 -31.28 -2.72
N ASP A 37 -14.12 -31.56 -4.00
CA ASP A 37 -13.09 -32.05 -4.90
C ASP A 37 -12.37 -30.86 -5.53
N HIS A 38 -11.03 -30.81 -5.36
CA HIS A 38 -10.17 -29.72 -5.83
C HIS A 38 -10.69 -28.30 -5.47
N PRO A 39 -10.94 -28.01 -4.18
CA PRO A 39 -11.59 -26.75 -3.77
C PRO A 39 -10.87 -25.50 -4.27
N TRP A 40 -9.53 -25.56 -4.32
CA TRP A 40 -8.68 -24.44 -4.74
C TRP A 40 -8.72 -24.15 -6.24
N GLN A 41 -9.35 -24.99 -7.07
CA GLN A 41 -9.58 -24.70 -8.50
C GLN A 41 -10.92 -23.98 -8.75
N LEU A 42 -11.77 -23.83 -7.73
CA LEU A 42 -13.05 -23.16 -7.86
C LEU A 42 -12.87 -21.63 -7.92
N PRO A 43 -13.73 -20.91 -8.67
CA PRO A 43 -13.77 -19.45 -8.61
C PRO A 43 -13.97 -18.97 -7.16
N PRO A 44 -13.26 -17.91 -6.71
CA PRO A 44 -13.30 -17.39 -5.34
C PRO A 44 -14.72 -17.22 -4.76
N GLY A 45 -15.61 -16.53 -5.47
CA GLY A 45 -17.00 -16.36 -5.01
C GLY A 45 -17.80 -17.67 -4.90
N LYS A 46 -17.53 -18.66 -5.75
CA LYS A 46 -18.17 -19.99 -5.68
C LYS A 46 -17.64 -20.80 -4.49
N LEU A 47 -16.33 -20.75 -4.24
CA LEU A 47 -15.72 -21.40 -3.08
C LEU A 47 -16.32 -20.83 -1.79
N VAL A 48 -16.35 -19.50 -1.65
CA VAL A 48 -16.94 -18.83 -0.48
C VAL A 48 -18.40 -19.23 -0.26
N ALA A 49 -19.22 -19.22 -1.32
CA ALA A 49 -20.64 -19.60 -1.21
C ALA A 49 -20.86 -21.07 -0.79
N LEU A 50 -19.90 -21.96 -1.05
CA LEU A 50 -19.96 -23.36 -0.63
C LEU A 50 -19.52 -23.53 0.83
N LEU A 51 -18.47 -22.82 1.24
CA LEU A 51 -17.89 -22.94 2.57
C LEU A 51 -18.70 -22.22 3.63
N PHE A 52 -19.20 -21.04 3.29
CA PHE A 52 -19.82 -20.14 4.22
C PHE A 52 -21.34 -20.06 4.01
N PRO A 53 -22.08 -19.78 5.08
CA PRO A 53 -23.52 -19.59 5.03
C PRO A 53 -24.00 -18.33 4.32
N SER A 54 -25.21 -18.38 3.79
CA SER A 54 -25.79 -17.33 2.94
C SER A 54 -26.07 -16.00 3.64
N ASN A 55 -26.21 -15.99 4.97
CA ASN A 55 -26.36 -14.76 5.76
C ASN A 55 -25.03 -14.05 6.00
N ILE A 56 -23.90 -14.69 5.71
CA ILE A 56 -22.59 -14.04 5.64
C ILE A 56 -22.45 -13.49 4.22
N LYS A 57 -22.55 -12.17 4.10
CA LYS A 57 -22.37 -11.47 2.83
C LYS A 57 -20.89 -11.10 2.65
N LEU A 58 -20.42 -11.14 1.41
CA LEU A 58 -19.22 -10.41 1.01
C LEU A 58 -19.49 -8.95 1.33
N ALA A 59 -18.79 -8.45 2.33
CA ALA A 59 -19.01 -7.09 2.77
C ALA A 59 -18.14 -6.10 2.00
N GLN A 60 -17.04 -6.61 1.44
CA GLN A 60 -16.06 -5.91 0.61
C GLN A 60 -15.41 -6.89 -0.38
N GLY A 61 -14.98 -6.39 -1.52
CA GLY A 61 -14.31 -7.16 -2.57
C GLY A 61 -15.24 -7.62 -3.71
N SER A 62 -14.64 -8.00 -4.84
CA SER A 62 -15.35 -8.45 -6.04
C SER A 62 -15.63 -9.97 -6.02
N LYS A 63 -16.34 -10.49 -7.03
CA LYS A 63 -16.46 -11.95 -7.24
C LYS A 63 -15.10 -12.66 -7.33
N SER A 64 -14.05 -11.93 -7.72
CA SER A 64 -12.68 -12.41 -7.88
C SER A 64 -11.83 -12.28 -6.61
N TYR A 65 -12.15 -11.36 -5.70
CA TYR A 65 -11.41 -11.12 -4.45
C TYR A 65 -12.36 -10.93 -3.27
N PRO A 66 -13.05 -11.98 -2.82
CA PRO A 66 -14.09 -11.86 -1.82
C PRO A 66 -13.48 -11.66 -0.43
N LEU A 67 -13.60 -10.48 0.20
CA LEU A 67 -13.35 -10.35 1.64
C LEU A 67 -14.64 -10.61 2.41
N ILE A 68 -14.53 -11.44 3.43
CA ILE A 68 -15.62 -11.66 4.38
C ILE A 68 -15.35 -10.76 5.60
N TYR A 69 -15.93 -9.57 5.65
CA TYR A 69 -16.14 -8.87 6.92
C TYR A 69 -17.34 -7.92 6.90
N THR A 70 -18.52 -8.37 7.32
CA THR A 70 -19.69 -7.49 7.45
C THR A 70 -19.54 -6.56 8.65
N GLY A 71 -19.00 -5.36 8.39
CA GLY A 71 -18.88 -4.23 9.32
C GLY A 71 -20.22 -3.63 9.82
N LYS A 72 -21.27 -4.43 9.98
CA LYS A 72 -22.31 -4.19 10.98
C LYS A 72 -22.62 -5.51 11.66
N ARG A 73 -22.07 -5.67 12.87
CA ARG A 73 -22.54 -6.65 13.83
C ARG A 73 -24.03 -6.37 14.03
N SER A 74 -24.92 -7.27 13.63
CA SER A 74 -26.12 -7.42 14.46
C SER A 74 -25.59 -7.75 15.86
N GLU A 75 -26.11 -7.13 16.90
CA GLU A 75 -25.69 -7.30 18.30
C GLU A 75 -25.79 -8.76 18.83
N GLN A 76 -26.05 -9.73 17.95
CA GLN A 76 -26.34 -11.14 18.23
C GLN A 76 -25.53 -12.13 17.37
N TRP A 77 -24.45 -11.73 16.68
CA TRP A 77 -23.65 -12.68 15.87
C TRP A 77 -22.60 -13.42 16.71
N PRO A 78 -22.66 -14.77 16.83
CA PRO A 78 -21.78 -15.55 17.71
C PRO A 78 -20.40 -15.88 17.13
N GLY A 79 -20.08 -15.47 15.89
CA GLY A 79 -18.87 -15.91 15.16
C GLY A 79 -19.04 -17.25 14.44
N LEU A 80 -18.01 -17.66 13.69
CA LEU A 80 -17.96 -18.95 13.00
C LEU A 80 -17.38 -20.06 13.88
N PRO A 81 -18.03 -21.23 14.02
CA PRO A 81 -17.50 -22.29 14.86
C PRO A 81 -16.15 -22.84 14.39
N VAL A 82 -15.19 -22.93 15.31
CA VAL A 82 -13.90 -23.61 15.18
C VAL A 82 -13.74 -24.55 16.37
N TRP A 83 -14.30 -25.76 16.25
CA TRP A 83 -14.40 -26.77 17.31
C TRP A 83 -15.13 -26.28 18.57
N ASP A 84 -14.39 -26.08 19.66
CA ASP A 84 -14.87 -25.60 20.95
C ASP A 84 -14.79 -24.07 21.05
N GLN A 85 -14.37 -23.39 19.98
CA GLN A 85 -14.15 -21.93 19.92
C GLN A 85 -14.95 -21.30 18.78
N PHE A 86 -14.93 -19.97 18.74
CA PHE A 86 -15.49 -19.17 17.64
C PHE A 86 -14.40 -18.32 16.99
N ALA A 87 -14.41 -18.29 15.67
CA ALA A 87 -13.72 -17.28 14.89
C ALA A 87 -14.64 -16.07 14.73
N TYR A 88 -14.30 -14.97 15.39
CA TYR A 88 -15.11 -13.74 15.36
C TYR A 88 -14.86 -12.90 14.09
N GLU A 89 -13.80 -13.25 13.36
CA GLU A 89 -13.41 -12.66 12.10
C GLU A 89 -12.86 -13.75 11.19
N THR A 90 -13.17 -13.67 9.91
CA THR A 90 -12.73 -14.67 8.94
C THR A 90 -12.50 -13.98 7.61
N GLU A 91 -11.28 -14.01 7.14
CA GLU A 91 -10.89 -13.29 5.93
C GLU A 91 -10.68 -14.31 4.82
N TYR A 92 -11.04 -13.92 3.60
CA TYR A 92 -10.66 -14.68 2.42
C TYR A 92 -9.86 -13.78 1.50
N TYR A 93 -8.64 -14.20 1.25
CA TYR A 93 -7.59 -13.44 0.64
C TYR A 93 -7.20 -14.14 -0.65
N ALA A 94 -7.38 -13.47 -1.78
CA ALA A 94 -6.96 -13.96 -3.09
C ALA A 94 -5.85 -13.07 -3.70
N PHE A 95 -5.03 -12.44 -2.84
CA PHE A 95 -3.99 -11.47 -3.21
C PHE A 95 -2.90 -12.04 -4.10
N ASP A 96 -2.54 -13.30 -3.83
CA ASP A 96 -1.93 -14.17 -4.82
C ASP A 96 -3.01 -15.12 -5.32
N PRO A 97 -3.56 -14.94 -6.53
CA PRO A 97 -4.44 -15.92 -7.11
C PRO A 97 -3.79 -17.31 -7.13
N ALA A 98 -2.46 -17.41 -7.18
CA ALA A 98 -1.77 -18.69 -7.05
C ALA A 98 -1.80 -19.26 -5.61
N ARG A 99 -2.03 -18.45 -4.57
CA ARG A 99 -2.03 -18.88 -3.16
C ARG A 99 -3.13 -18.17 -2.36
N PRO A 100 -4.42 -18.45 -2.65
CA PRO A 100 -5.51 -17.92 -1.85
C PRO A 100 -5.43 -18.44 -0.40
N VAL A 101 -5.82 -17.61 0.56
CA VAL A 101 -5.81 -17.93 2.00
C VAL A 101 -7.19 -17.65 2.58
N ILE A 102 -7.77 -18.63 3.26
CA ILE A 102 -8.92 -18.44 4.16
C ILE A 102 -8.37 -18.38 5.58
N ARG A 103 -8.51 -17.25 6.25
CA ARG A 103 -7.96 -17.01 7.57
C ARG A 103 -9.08 -16.93 8.61
N PHE A 104 -8.95 -17.68 9.69
CA PHE A 104 -9.85 -17.64 10.84
C PHE A 104 -9.13 -17.02 12.03
N HIS A 105 -9.73 -15.99 12.62
CA HIS A 105 -9.21 -15.30 13.80
C HIS A 105 -9.97 -15.73 15.04
N ILE A 106 -9.26 -16.37 15.96
CA ILE A 106 -9.80 -16.95 17.19
C ILE A 106 -9.27 -16.10 18.35
N GLY A 107 -10.17 -15.53 19.16
CA GLY A 107 -9.82 -14.55 20.19
C GLY A 107 -10.32 -13.14 19.87
N ARG A 108 -9.65 -12.09 20.37
CA ARG A 108 -10.10 -10.71 20.17
C ARG A 108 -9.99 -10.27 18.69
N PRO A 109 -10.90 -9.41 18.19
CA PRO A 109 -10.93 -8.98 16.78
C PRO A 109 -9.72 -8.11 16.37
N LEU A 110 -9.46 -7.99 15.05
CA LEU A 110 -8.48 -7.07 14.43
C LEU A 110 -8.91 -5.58 14.48
N ASP A 111 -9.46 -5.11 15.59
CA ASP A 111 -9.30 -3.68 15.88
C ASP A 111 -7.98 -3.55 16.63
N VAL A 112 -7.03 -2.80 16.09
CA VAL A 112 -5.74 -2.50 16.73
C VAL A 112 -5.94 -1.98 18.17
N ARG A 113 -7.09 -1.34 18.45
CA ARG A 113 -7.51 -0.84 19.78
C ARG A 113 -8.06 -1.92 20.73
N MET A 114 -8.42 -3.10 20.23
CA MET A 114 -8.82 -4.26 21.05
C MET A 114 -7.66 -5.23 21.32
N GLN A 115 -6.61 -5.17 20.47
CA GLN A 115 -5.40 -5.98 20.58
C GLN A 115 -4.34 -5.36 21.50
N THR A 116 -4.27 -4.02 21.56
CA THR A 116 -3.48 -3.27 22.52
C THR A 116 -4.35 -3.02 23.76
N LEU A 117 -3.91 -3.48 24.93
CA LEU A 117 -4.66 -3.38 26.20
C LEU A 117 -4.83 -1.95 26.74
N GLU A 118 -4.63 -0.92 25.93
CA GLU A 118 -4.44 0.46 26.40
C GLU A 118 -5.75 1.18 26.73
N HIS A 119 -6.91 0.51 26.72
CA HIS A 119 -8.12 0.99 27.36
C HIS A 119 -8.81 -0.16 28.11
N GLU A 120 -9.23 0.06 29.35
CA GLU A 120 -10.20 -0.81 30.02
C GLU A 120 -11.47 -0.89 29.18
N GLN A 121 -11.61 -1.97 28.41
CA GLN A 121 -12.82 -2.23 27.65
C GLN A 121 -14.04 -2.32 28.60
N PRO A 122 -15.20 -1.75 28.25
CA PRO A 122 -16.42 -1.91 29.03
C PRO A 122 -16.70 -3.40 29.30
N ASP A 123 -17.20 -3.74 30.48
CA ASP A 123 -17.44 -5.15 30.87
C ASP A 123 -18.34 -5.91 29.89
N GLU A 124 -19.21 -5.20 29.18
CA GLU A 124 -20.08 -5.72 28.13
C GLU A 124 -19.28 -6.21 26.91
N ILE A 125 -18.23 -5.49 26.49
CA ILE A 125 -17.32 -5.89 25.42
C ILE A 125 -16.41 -7.03 25.88
N LYS A 126 -15.91 -6.97 27.13
CA LYS A 126 -15.10 -8.06 27.72
C LYS A 126 -15.88 -9.38 27.80
N LYS A 127 -17.20 -9.32 28.05
CA LYS A 127 -18.11 -10.49 28.00
C LYS A 127 -18.30 -11.04 26.60
N LEU A 128 -18.31 -10.18 25.59
CA LEU A 128 -18.44 -10.57 24.17
C LEU A 128 -17.13 -11.15 23.59
N TYR A 129 -15.97 -10.72 24.10
CA TYR A 129 -14.63 -11.11 23.62
C TYR A 129 -13.68 -11.45 24.77
N PRO A 130 -13.89 -12.59 25.47
CA PRO A 130 -13.07 -12.97 26.62
C PRO A 130 -11.61 -13.21 26.20
N LEU A 131 -10.68 -12.97 27.12
CA LEU A 131 -9.27 -13.36 26.94
C LEU A 131 -9.19 -14.86 26.68
N LEU A 132 -8.41 -15.27 25.69
CA LEU A 132 -8.09 -16.69 25.52
C LEU A 132 -7.20 -17.10 26.69
N VAL A 133 -7.73 -17.95 27.55
CA VAL A 133 -6.95 -18.60 28.61
C VAL A 133 -6.07 -19.69 27.99
N ASP A 134 -4.95 -20.02 28.65
CA ASP A 134 -3.94 -20.97 28.12
C ASP A 134 -4.54 -22.33 27.73
N SER A 135 -5.60 -22.78 28.43
CA SER A 135 -6.33 -24.00 28.10
C SER A 135 -6.93 -23.99 26.69
N VAL A 136 -7.27 -22.83 26.13
CA VAL A 136 -7.77 -22.71 24.75
C VAL A 136 -6.65 -22.97 23.74
N ARG A 137 -5.43 -22.48 24.01
CA ARG A 137 -4.25 -22.72 23.16
C ARG A 137 -3.92 -24.20 23.10
N THR A 138 -3.82 -24.84 24.27
CA THR A 138 -3.56 -26.27 24.37
C THR A 138 -4.67 -27.10 23.71
N SER A 139 -5.93 -26.69 23.89
CA SER A 139 -7.09 -27.34 23.26
C SER A 139 -7.03 -27.24 21.73
N MET A 140 -6.67 -26.08 21.18
CA MET A 140 -6.57 -25.87 19.73
C MET A 140 -5.49 -26.75 19.10
N ALA A 141 -4.29 -26.74 19.68
CA ALA A 141 -3.19 -27.60 19.22
C ALA A 141 -3.56 -29.09 19.31
N ALA A 142 -4.20 -29.52 20.41
CA ALA A 142 -4.67 -30.90 20.56
C ALA A 142 -5.76 -31.27 19.54
N ASN A 143 -6.67 -30.34 19.23
CA ASN A 143 -7.71 -30.53 18.22
C ASN A 143 -7.12 -30.68 16.82
N ILE A 144 -6.11 -29.89 16.45
CA ILE A 144 -5.36 -30.07 15.21
C ILE A 144 -4.65 -31.42 15.21
N GLY A 145 -3.99 -31.81 16.30
CA GLY A 145 -3.37 -33.14 16.41
C GLY A 145 -4.36 -34.30 16.17
N LYS A 146 -5.56 -34.22 16.76
CA LYS A 146 -6.64 -35.20 16.52
C LYS A 146 -7.08 -35.23 15.05
N LEU A 147 -7.23 -34.06 14.42
CA LEU A 147 -7.56 -33.95 13.00
C LEU A 147 -6.50 -34.64 12.13
N ILE A 148 -5.22 -34.38 12.38
CA ILE A 148 -4.10 -34.98 11.63
C ILE A 148 -4.08 -36.49 11.80
N VAL A 149 -4.24 -37.00 13.03
CA VAL A 149 -4.32 -38.45 13.29
C VAL A 149 -5.48 -39.09 12.53
N ALA A 150 -6.67 -38.48 12.58
CA ALA A 150 -7.85 -39.00 11.91
C ALA A 150 -7.70 -39.04 10.38
N LEU A 151 -7.04 -38.04 9.80
CA LEU A 151 -6.86 -37.91 8.35
C LEU A 151 -5.52 -38.46 7.85
N LYS A 152 -4.69 -39.03 8.72
CA LYS A 152 -3.38 -39.61 8.36
C LYS A 152 -3.47 -40.68 7.26
N PRO A 153 -4.46 -41.60 7.24
CA PRO A 153 -4.60 -42.56 6.14
C PRO A 153 -4.86 -41.91 4.77
N TYR A 154 -5.24 -40.64 4.76
CA TYR A 154 -5.52 -39.83 3.57
C TYR A 154 -4.40 -38.83 3.25
N GLY A 155 -3.21 -39.01 3.85
CA GLY A 155 -2.03 -38.20 3.58
C GLY A 155 -1.86 -36.98 4.47
N ALA A 156 -2.69 -36.80 5.51
CA ALA A 156 -2.51 -35.71 6.45
C ALA A 156 -1.22 -35.89 7.28
N HIS A 157 -0.38 -34.87 7.35
CA HIS A 157 0.85 -34.87 8.14
C HIS A 157 1.29 -33.44 8.46
N GLU A 158 2.12 -33.28 9.49
CA GLU A 158 2.81 -32.02 9.77
C GLU A 158 3.90 -31.78 8.72
N LEU A 159 3.98 -30.56 8.21
CA LEU A 159 4.98 -30.13 7.26
C LEU A 159 6.27 -29.75 8.00
N ASP A 160 7.42 -30.00 7.39
CA ASP A 160 8.71 -29.58 7.93
C ASP A 160 8.81 -28.04 7.96
N PHE A 161 8.47 -27.47 9.10
CA PHE A 161 8.54 -26.04 9.36
C PHE A 161 8.93 -25.82 10.83
N LYS A 162 10.03 -25.11 11.07
CA LYS A 162 10.57 -24.90 12.41
C LYS A 162 10.21 -23.50 12.91
N HIS A 163 9.16 -23.41 13.70
CA HIS A 163 8.84 -22.20 14.48
C HIS A 163 8.17 -22.60 15.81
N PRO A 164 8.54 -21.97 16.95
CA PRO A 164 8.05 -22.38 18.27
C PRO A 164 6.55 -22.16 18.51
N ARG A 165 5.88 -21.39 17.62
CA ARG A 165 4.47 -21.00 17.76
C ARG A 165 3.67 -21.06 16.47
N ILE A 166 4.28 -21.53 15.39
CA ILE A 166 3.61 -21.61 14.09
C ILE A 166 3.86 -23.01 13.57
N HIS A 167 2.77 -23.73 13.30
CA HIS A 167 2.79 -25.10 12.84
C HIS A 167 2.03 -25.18 11.52
N ALA A 168 2.56 -25.96 10.58
CA ALA A 168 1.96 -26.14 9.28
C ALA A 168 1.67 -27.62 9.03
N TYR A 169 0.52 -27.92 8.45
CA TYR A 169 0.07 -29.28 8.20
C TYR A 169 -0.45 -29.40 6.78
N LEU A 170 -0.14 -30.50 6.12
CA LEU A 170 -0.82 -30.92 4.89
C LEU A 170 -2.07 -31.68 5.28
N LEU A 171 -3.19 -31.34 4.65
CA LEU A 171 -4.46 -32.03 4.73
C LEU A 171 -4.84 -32.62 3.35
N PRO A 172 -5.77 -33.60 3.30
CA PRO A 172 -6.26 -34.15 2.04
C PRO A 172 -6.81 -33.07 1.11
N GLY A 173 -6.73 -33.32 -0.20
CA GLY A 173 -7.15 -32.35 -1.23
C GLY A 173 -6.17 -31.21 -1.47
N GLY A 174 -4.92 -31.34 -1.01
CA GLY A 174 -3.85 -30.37 -1.24
C GLY A 174 -4.04 -29.07 -0.45
N THR A 175 -4.65 -29.14 0.73
CA THR A 175 -4.85 -27.99 1.61
C THR A 175 -3.74 -27.95 2.65
N LYS A 176 -3.03 -26.82 2.73
CA LYS A 176 -2.16 -26.50 3.86
C LYS A 176 -2.97 -25.77 4.93
N LEU A 177 -2.92 -26.29 6.15
CA LEU A 177 -3.42 -25.63 7.35
C LEU A 177 -2.23 -25.07 8.12
N THR A 178 -2.19 -23.77 8.37
CA THR A 178 -1.21 -23.15 9.25
C THR A 178 -1.91 -22.70 10.52
N PHE A 179 -1.40 -23.11 11.67
CA PHE A 179 -1.82 -22.64 12.99
C PHE A 179 -0.75 -21.73 13.55
N SER A 180 -1.12 -20.49 13.85
CA SER A 180 -0.22 -19.49 14.43
C SER A 180 -0.75 -19.04 15.78
N ASP A 181 0.08 -19.20 16.80
CA ASP A 181 -0.19 -18.79 18.17
C ASP A 181 0.60 -17.51 18.48
N PHE A 182 -0.12 -16.39 18.49
CA PHE A 182 0.46 -15.08 18.74
C PHE A 182 0.22 -14.61 20.18
N THR A 183 -0.15 -15.53 21.07
CA THR A 183 -0.36 -15.22 22.48
C THR A 183 0.90 -14.65 23.10
N GLY A 184 0.85 -13.37 23.52
CA GLY A 184 1.97 -12.71 24.18
C GLY A 184 3.12 -12.32 23.26
N THR A 185 2.91 -12.19 21.94
CA THR A 185 3.88 -11.58 21.01
C THR A 185 3.76 -10.04 20.91
N GLY A 186 3.08 -9.41 21.87
CA GLY A 186 2.84 -7.96 21.97
C GLY A 186 2.23 -7.60 23.34
N VAL A 187 1.86 -6.32 23.55
CA VAL A 187 1.28 -5.77 24.80
C VAL A 187 -0.09 -6.41 25.12
N GLY A 188 -0.05 -7.66 25.59
CA GLY A 188 -1.19 -8.46 26.05
C GLY A 188 -2.21 -8.90 24.99
N SER A 189 -1.85 -8.89 23.71
CA SER A 189 -2.65 -9.50 22.65
C SER A 189 -2.66 -11.03 22.81
N VAL A 190 -3.83 -11.61 23.06
CA VAL A 190 -4.05 -13.06 22.96
C VAL A 190 -4.91 -13.34 21.74
N TYR A 191 -4.27 -13.80 20.65
CA TYR A 191 -4.95 -14.16 19.42
C TYR A 191 -4.31 -15.38 18.78
N MET A 192 -5.14 -16.24 18.20
CA MET A 192 -4.72 -17.40 17.44
C MET A 192 -5.30 -17.32 16.03
N GLN A 193 -4.57 -17.85 15.08
CA GLN A 193 -4.92 -17.80 13.67
C GLN A 193 -4.88 -19.20 13.07
N ILE A 194 -5.87 -19.54 12.25
CA ILE A 194 -5.84 -20.70 11.38
C ILE A 194 -5.95 -20.22 9.93
N ASP A 195 -4.93 -20.48 9.13
CA ASP A 195 -4.92 -20.23 7.69
C ASP A 195 -5.13 -21.53 6.93
N LEU A 196 -6.08 -21.55 5.99
CA LEU A 196 -6.28 -22.61 5.02
C LEU A 196 -5.90 -22.08 3.64
N GLN A 197 -4.99 -22.77 2.94
CA GLN A 197 -4.49 -22.35 1.63
C GLN A 197 -4.14 -23.59 0.78
N PRO A 198 -3.92 -23.49 -0.55
CA PRO A 198 -3.38 -24.61 -1.29
C PRO A 198 -1.93 -24.87 -0.85
N ALA A 199 -1.56 -26.16 -0.80
CA ALA A 199 -0.22 -26.60 -0.40
C ALA A 199 0.86 -26.18 -1.41
N GLU A 200 0.48 -26.14 -2.69
CA GLU A 200 1.31 -25.68 -3.79
C GLU A 200 0.66 -24.50 -4.50
N PRO A 201 1.44 -23.59 -5.14
CA PRO A 201 0.86 -22.54 -5.97
C PRO A 201 -0.08 -23.10 -7.04
N LEU A 202 -1.24 -22.49 -7.21
CA LEU A 202 -2.15 -22.74 -8.32
C LEU A 202 -1.50 -22.21 -9.60
N THR A 203 -0.82 -23.08 -10.33
CA THR A 203 -0.13 -22.78 -11.60
C THR A 203 -1.06 -22.19 -12.66
N SER A 204 -2.37 -22.47 -12.59
CA SER A 204 -3.40 -21.85 -13.44
C SER A 204 -3.59 -20.35 -13.20
N LEU A 205 -3.12 -19.83 -12.06
CA LEU A 205 -3.35 -18.46 -11.62
C LEU A 205 -2.05 -17.62 -11.52
N LEU A 206 -0.87 -18.22 -11.72
CA LEU A 206 0.39 -17.49 -11.92
C LEU A 206 0.32 -16.56 -13.15
N ASN A 207 -0.48 -16.91 -14.16
CA ASN A 207 -0.75 -16.12 -15.36
C ASN A 207 -2.00 -15.23 -15.24
N SER A 208 -2.45 -14.89 -14.03
CA SER A 208 -3.69 -14.10 -13.82
C SER A 208 -3.47 -12.64 -13.43
N ARG A 209 -2.26 -12.26 -12.99
CA ARG A 209 -1.99 -10.88 -12.58
C ARG A 209 -1.87 -9.98 -13.81
N ILE A 210 -2.76 -9.01 -13.90
CA ILE A 210 -2.62 -7.85 -14.76
C ILE A 210 -1.92 -6.72 -13.97
N PRO A 211 -1.32 -5.74 -14.63
CA PRO A 211 -0.75 -4.56 -14.00
C PRO A 211 -1.76 -3.84 -13.08
N ALA A 212 -1.25 -2.98 -12.20
CA ALA A 212 -2.05 -2.13 -11.31
C ALA A 212 -2.99 -1.23 -12.13
N PHE A 213 -2.46 -0.73 -13.24
CA PHE A 213 -3.12 0.03 -14.28
C PHE A 213 -2.32 -0.11 -15.58
N PRO A 214 -2.91 0.16 -16.75
CA PRO A 214 -2.18 0.18 -18.02
C PRO A 214 -0.99 1.15 -17.95
N GLY A 215 0.22 0.63 -18.14
CA GLY A 215 1.49 1.37 -18.04
C GLY A 215 2.24 1.25 -16.71
N ALA A 216 1.73 0.50 -15.72
CA ALA A 216 2.47 0.21 -14.48
C ALA A 216 3.64 -0.75 -14.76
N GLU A 217 4.85 -0.41 -14.32
CA GLU A 217 6.07 -1.19 -14.56
C GLU A 217 6.87 -1.42 -13.26
N GLY A 218 7.94 -2.21 -13.31
CA GLY A 218 8.82 -2.42 -12.16
C GLY A 218 8.27 -3.37 -11.08
N TYR A 219 8.90 -3.36 -9.90
CA TYR A 219 8.62 -4.35 -8.84
C TYR A 219 7.21 -4.27 -8.26
N GLY A 220 6.64 -3.07 -8.19
CA GLY A 220 5.26 -2.84 -7.74
C GLY A 220 4.21 -3.03 -8.83
N ALA A 221 4.58 -3.27 -10.10
CA ALA A 221 3.70 -3.18 -11.27
C ALA A 221 2.36 -3.90 -11.14
N ASN A 222 2.31 -5.04 -10.45
CA ASN A 222 1.13 -5.90 -10.32
C ASN A 222 0.36 -5.68 -9.01
N THR A 223 0.56 -4.53 -8.37
CA THR A 223 -0.16 -4.14 -7.15
C THR A 223 -1.64 -3.94 -7.46
N PRO A 224 -2.58 -4.71 -6.90
CA PRO A 224 -4.01 -4.59 -7.21
C PRO A 224 -4.65 -3.30 -6.68
N GLY A 225 -4.04 -2.67 -5.67
CA GLY A 225 -4.63 -1.51 -5.02
C GLY A 225 -6.04 -1.82 -4.50
N GLY A 226 -6.97 -0.89 -4.71
CA GLY A 226 -8.37 -1.00 -4.33
C GLY A 226 -9.29 -1.75 -5.29
N ARG A 227 -8.76 -2.45 -6.32
CA ARG A 227 -9.53 -3.11 -7.37
C ARG A 227 -10.72 -3.91 -6.84
N GLY A 228 -11.93 -3.58 -7.29
CA GLY A 228 -13.17 -4.24 -6.85
C GLY A 228 -13.59 -3.97 -5.39
N GLY A 229 -12.94 -3.00 -4.75
CA GLY A 229 -13.26 -2.52 -3.41
C GLY A 229 -14.42 -1.52 -3.38
N LYS A 230 -14.66 -0.94 -2.19
CA LYS A 230 -15.65 0.13 -2.03
C LYS A 230 -15.17 1.42 -2.68
N VAL A 231 -16.10 2.20 -3.21
CA VAL A 231 -15.80 3.52 -3.75
C VAL A 231 -16.04 4.56 -2.65
N TYR A 232 -15.03 5.41 -2.42
CA TYR A 232 -15.14 6.58 -1.57
C TYR A 232 -14.92 7.82 -2.42
N ILE A 233 -15.89 8.73 -2.39
CA ILE A 233 -15.82 10.00 -3.10
C ILE A 233 -15.55 11.09 -2.08
N VAL A 234 -14.39 11.75 -2.19
CA VAL A 234 -14.04 12.91 -1.38
C VAL A 234 -14.87 14.10 -1.86
N THR A 235 -15.76 14.60 -1.00
CA THR A 235 -16.72 15.68 -1.29
C THR A 235 -16.45 16.96 -0.51
N THR A 236 -15.43 16.96 0.36
CA THR A 236 -15.00 18.14 1.10
C THR A 236 -13.47 18.25 1.16
N LEU A 237 -12.97 19.49 1.17
CA LEU A 237 -11.56 19.80 1.39
C LEU A 237 -11.18 19.86 2.88
N GLN A 238 -12.16 19.73 3.77
CA GLN A 238 -11.95 19.78 5.20
C GLN A 238 -11.21 18.53 5.69
N ASP A 239 -10.39 18.73 6.72
CA ASP A 239 -9.72 17.69 7.47
C ASP A 239 -10.04 17.80 8.96
N TYR A 240 -9.90 16.69 9.68
CA TYR A 240 -10.11 16.62 11.13
C TYR A 240 -8.87 16.07 11.83
N LEU A 241 -8.64 16.48 13.08
CA LEU A 241 -7.61 15.87 13.92
C LEU A 241 -8.05 14.46 14.27
N SER A 242 -7.30 13.47 13.80
CA SER A 242 -7.56 12.08 14.15
C SER A 242 -7.08 11.83 15.58
N HIS A 243 -7.80 10.99 16.32
CA HIS A 243 -7.31 10.43 17.59
C HIS A 243 -6.04 9.58 17.38
N LYS A 244 -5.72 9.25 16.13
CA LYS A 244 -4.59 8.42 15.72
C LYS A 244 -3.32 9.22 15.44
N ARG A 245 -3.10 10.32 16.17
CA ARG A 245 -1.85 11.10 16.07
C ARG A 245 -0.71 10.28 16.67
N ASP A 246 -0.07 9.55 15.76
CA ASP A 246 0.82 8.39 15.89
C ASP A 246 0.06 7.09 16.10
N GLY A 247 0.50 6.03 15.43
CA GLY A 247 0.23 4.64 15.80
C GLY A 247 0.82 4.25 17.16
N ARG A 248 0.61 5.09 18.17
CA ARG A 248 0.83 4.82 19.59
C ARG A 248 -0.53 5.05 20.22
N ALA A 249 -1.16 3.96 20.66
CA ALA A 249 -2.20 4.12 21.66
C ALA A 249 -1.51 4.65 22.96
N GLU A 250 -2.27 4.95 24.00
CA GLU A 250 -1.72 5.48 25.25
C GLU A 250 -0.51 4.68 25.76
N GLY A 251 0.68 5.23 25.52
CA GLY A 251 1.96 4.57 25.76
C GLY A 251 3.06 5.11 24.84
N LYS A 252 3.29 6.44 24.81
CA LYS A 252 4.47 7.00 24.13
C LYS A 252 5.63 7.07 25.10
N LEU A 253 6.85 6.95 24.57
CA LEU A 253 8.09 7.49 25.11
C LEU A 253 7.80 8.69 26.06
N GLY A 254 7.99 8.47 27.35
CA GLY A 254 7.44 9.34 28.40
C GLY A 254 6.48 8.67 29.38
N GLU A 255 6.47 7.33 29.53
CA GLU A 255 6.03 6.73 30.79
C GLU A 255 6.92 7.22 31.92
N HIS A 256 6.44 8.28 32.57
CA HIS A 256 6.48 8.36 34.02
C HIS A 256 5.56 7.27 34.59
N GLU A 257 5.99 6.69 35.72
CA GLU A 257 5.20 5.75 36.52
C GLU A 257 3.79 6.29 36.80
N GLU A 258 2.79 5.39 36.80
CA GLU A 258 1.38 5.69 37.06
C GLU A 258 1.18 6.63 38.27
N GLY A 259 0.46 7.75 38.03
CA GLY A 259 -0.04 8.63 39.10
C GLY A 259 0.32 10.11 39.01
N GLN A 260 1.03 10.56 37.96
CA GLN A 260 1.35 11.99 37.73
C GLN A 260 0.78 12.45 36.38
N PRO A 261 0.15 13.65 36.29
CA PRO A 261 -0.30 14.18 35.01
C PRO A 261 0.89 14.41 34.08
N ALA A 262 0.70 14.16 32.77
CA ALA A 262 1.72 14.38 31.75
C ALA A 262 2.31 15.79 31.88
N PRO A 263 3.65 15.97 31.89
CA PRO A 263 4.19 17.30 31.75
C PRO A 263 3.83 17.76 30.34
N ALA A 264 2.84 18.65 30.24
CA ALA A 264 2.63 19.42 29.03
C ALA A 264 4.01 19.91 28.57
N LEU A 265 4.44 19.57 27.36
CA LEU A 265 5.61 20.21 26.75
C LEU A 265 5.42 21.71 27.00
N PRO A 266 6.32 22.41 27.72
CA PRO A 266 6.05 23.75 28.20
C PRO A 266 5.58 24.64 27.03
N GLY A 267 4.29 25.01 27.04
CA GLY A 267 3.65 25.76 25.96
C GLY A 267 2.75 24.99 24.98
N TYR A 268 2.52 23.69 25.12
CA TYR A 268 1.65 22.90 24.23
C TYR A 268 0.27 22.63 24.85
N PRO A 269 -0.83 23.05 24.21
CA PRO A 269 -2.15 22.59 24.59
C PRO A 269 -2.37 21.14 24.08
N GLU A 270 -2.87 20.25 24.94
CA GLU A 270 -3.50 19.01 24.47
C GLU A 270 -4.70 19.36 23.58
N LEU A 271 -4.67 18.92 22.33
CA LEU A 271 -5.79 19.09 21.40
C LEU A 271 -6.57 17.78 21.34
N PRO A 272 -7.85 17.75 21.74
CA PRO A 272 -8.67 16.55 21.63
C PRO A 272 -8.92 16.20 20.16
N ALA A 273 -9.12 14.91 19.90
CA ALA A 273 -9.57 14.45 18.60
C ALA A 273 -10.88 15.14 18.19
N GLU A 274 -11.00 15.45 16.91
CA GLU A 274 -12.19 16.07 16.36
C GLU A 274 -13.16 15.00 15.85
N LYS A 275 -14.43 15.39 15.66
CA LYS A 275 -15.42 14.52 15.04
C LYS A 275 -15.02 14.22 13.60
N VAL A 276 -15.24 12.97 13.18
CA VAL A 276 -15.08 12.56 11.78
C VAL A 276 -15.90 13.47 10.89
N ILE A 277 -15.26 13.97 9.84
CA ILE A 277 -15.92 14.77 8.80
C ILE A 277 -16.20 13.85 7.62
N HIS A 278 -17.48 13.58 7.39
CA HIS A 278 -17.93 12.73 6.30
C HIS A 278 -17.58 13.34 4.94
N GLY A 279 -17.08 12.49 4.04
CA GLY A 279 -16.64 12.88 2.70
C GLY A 279 -15.24 13.51 2.65
N SER A 280 -14.48 13.49 3.75
CA SER A 280 -13.09 13.94 3.76
C SER A 280 -12.14 12.87 3.22
N LEU A 281 -10.97 13.30 2.75
CA LEU A 281 -9.91 12.37 2.35
C LEU A 281 -9.47 11.47 3.52
N ARG A 282 -9.40 12.03 4.74
CA ARG A 282 -8.98 11.29 5.92
C ARG A 282 -9.94 10.16 6.25
N GLU A 283 -11.25 10.40 6.22
CA GLU A 283 -12.24 9.34 6.44
C GLU A 283 -12.06 8.19 5.44
N ALA A 284 -11.88 8.52 4.16
CA ALA A 284 -11.68 7.53 3.10
C ALA A 284 -10.38 6.73 3.27
N VAL A 285 -9.29 7.40 3.66
CA VAL A 285 -7.99 6.76 3.90
C VAL A 285 -8.01 5.88 5.15
N GLU A 286 -8.64 6.32 6.24
CA GLU A 286 -8.74 5.57 7.50
C GLU A 286 -9.79 4.46 7.48
N ALA A 287 -10.58 4.35 6.41
CA ALA A 287 -11.58 3.31 6.26
C ALA A 287 -10.94 1.92 6.07
N HIS A 288 -11.60 0.89 6.60
CA HIS A 288 -11.12 -0.49 6.52
C HIS A 288 -11.48 -1.18 5.19
N GLY A 289 -10.62 -2.12 4.79
CA GLY A 289 -10.78 -3.01 3.63
C GLY A 289 -10.57 -2.35 2.26
N PRO A 290 -10.69 -3.12 1.15
CA PRO A 290 -10.36 -2.61 -0.16
C PRO A 290 -11.20 -1.43 -0.57
N ARG A 291 -10.55 -0.41 -1.11
CA ARG A 291 -11.19 0.85 -1.46
C ARG A 291 -10.49 1.63 -2.57
N ILE A 292 -11.30 2.25 -3.41
CA ILE A 292 -10.87 3.21 -4.42
C ILE A 292 -11.37 4.58 -3.97
N ILE A 293 -10.44 5.52 -3.82
CA ILE A 293 -10.67 6.87 -3.33
C ILE A 293 -10.58 7.84 -4.51
N LEU A 294 -11.69 8.52 -4.77
CA LEU A 294 -11.90 9.47 -5.86
C LEU A 294 -12.18 10.86 -5.29
N PHE A 295 -12.16 11.89 -6.13
CA PHE A 295 -12.35 13.27 -5.71
C PHE A 295 -13.47 13.94 -6.51
N ALA A 296 -14.50 14.43 -5.82
CA ALA A 296 -15.53 15.32 -6.36
C ALA A 296 -15.26 16.80 -6.01
N VAL A 297 -14.08 17.10 -5.47
CA VAL A 297 -13.65 18.45 -5.10
C VAL A 297 -12.30 18.79 -5.73
N SER A 298 -12.11 20.06 -6.04
CA SER A 298 -10.82 20.62 -6.43
C SER A 298 -10.35 21.61 -5.37
N GLY A 299 -9.05 21.65 -5.15
CA GLY A 299 -8.43 22.60 -4.25
C GLY A 299 -7.47 22.00 -3.24
N THR A 300 -7.22 22.77 -2.18
CA THR A 300 -6.23 22.44 -1.17
C THR A 300 -6.90 21.77 0.03
N ILE A 301 -6.49 20.54 0.31
CA ILE A 301 -6.75 19.83 1.56
C ILE A 301 -5.63 20.18 2.52
N GLU A 302 -5.93 20.99 3.52
CA GLU A 302 -4.99 21.38 4.57
C GLU A 302 -5.09 20.39 5.71
N LEU A 303 -4.15 19.44 5.75
CA LEU A 303 -4.17 18.41 6.78
C LEU A 303 -3.92 19.03 8.16
N LYS A 304 -4.59 18.48 9.17
CA LYS A 304 -4.41 18.84 10.58
C LYS A 304 -3.34 17.98 11.26
N ASP A 305 -3.14 16.74 10.80
CA ASP A 305 -2.06 15.82 11.19
C ASP A 305 -1.62 14.92 10.00
N GLN A 306 -0.62 14.07 10.21
CA GLN A 306 -0.12 13.12 9.20
C GLN A 306 -1.22 12.19 8.68
N LEU A 307 -1.24 11.95 7.36
CA LEU A 307 -2.22 11.07 6.74
C LEU A 307 -1.67 9.63 6.65
N LEU A 308 -2.11 8.76 7.55
CA LEU A 308 -1.60 7.40 7.69
C LEU A 308 -2.43 6.39 6.88
N ILE A 309 -1.77 5.66 5.98
CA ILE A 309 -2.34 4.53 5.24
C ILE A 309 -1.92 3.22 5.91
N ASN A 310 -2.76 2.75 6.83
CA ASN A 310 -2.53 1.52 7.62
C ASN A 310 -3.34 0.31 7.08
N ASP A 311 -4.46 0.55 6.44
CA ASP A 311 -5.32 -0.50 5.89
C ASP A 311 -4.99 -0.77 4.42
N PRO A 312 -4.70 -2.04 4.03
CA PRO A 312 -4.22 -2.39 2.70
C PRO A 312 -5.31 -2.31 1.61
N TYR A 313 -4.93 -2.55 0.36
CA TYR A 313 -5.80 -2.57 -0.82
C TYR A 313 -6.44 -1.22 -1.12
N VAL A 314 -5.60 -0.23 -1.40
CA VAL A 314 -6.05 1.16 -1.60
C VAL A 314 -5.60 1.67 -2.94
N THR A 315 -6.52 2.27 -3.70
CA THR A 315 -6.19 3.13 -4.83
C THR A 315 -6.64 4.55 -4.51
N ILE A 316 -5.75 5.53 -4.58
CA ILE A 316 -6.09 6.95 -4.49
C ILE A 316 -5.85 7.60 -5.85
N ALA A 317 -6.93 8.01 -6.52
CA ALA A 317 -6.92 8.49 -7.90
C ALA A 317 -7.17 10.01 -7.99
N GLY A 318 -6.11 10.80 -7.81
CA GLY A 318 -6.17 12.26 -7.84
C GLY A 318 -6.62 12.85 -9.19
N ASN A 319 -6.51 12.09 -10.29
CA ASN A 319 -6.92 12.50 -11.62
C ASN A 319 -8.45 12.60 -11.79
N THR A 320 -9.24 12.09 -10.85
CA THR A 320 -10.70 12.21 -10.87
C THR A 320 -11.21 13.55 -10.36
N ALA A 321 -10.36 14.31 -9.66
CA ALA A 321 -10.71 15.63 -9.17
C ALA A 321 -11.10 16.57 -10.33
N PRO A 322 -12.10 17.46 -10.16
CA PRO A 322 -12.45 18.46 -11.17
C PRO A 322 -11.39 19.57 -11.27
N GLY A 323 -11.51 20.40 -12.30
CA GLY A 323 -10.71 21.63 -12.46
C GLY A 323 -9.21 21.39 -12.52
N GLU A 324 -8.46 22.07 -11.65
CA GLU A 324 -6.99 21.93 -11.55
C GLU A 324 -6.54 20.76 -10.64
N GLY A 325 -7.51 20.01 -10.08
CA GLY A 325 -7.27 18.87 -9.22
C GLY A 325 -7.13 19.22 -7.74
N VAL A 326 -6.47 18.35 -7.00
CA VAL A 326 -6.27 18.49 -5.55
C VAL A 326 -4.80 18.64 -5.18
N GLN A 327 -4.58 19.35 -4.07
CA GLN A 327 -3.29 19.48 -3.39
C GLN A 327 -3.46 19.17 -1.91
N ILE A 328 -2.51 18.45 -1.34
CA ILE A 328 -2.40 18.14 0.09
C ILE A 328 -1.28 18.99 0.68
N ARG A 329 -1.54 19.64 1.82
CA ARG A 329 -0.58 20.52 2.52
C ARG A 329 -0.48 20.21 4.00
N ASN A 330 0.51 20.86 4.64
CA ASN A 330 0.83 20.88 6.07
C ASN A 330 1.44 19.58 6.58
N TRP A 331 0.98 18.43 6.12
CA TRP A 331 1.51 17.12 6.48
C TRP A 331 1.70 16.21 5.26
N GLY A 332 2.47 15.16 5.43
CA GLY A 332 2.73 14.15 4.41
C GLY A 332 1.79 12.96 4.50
N ILE A 333 2.12 11.95 3.71
CA ILE A 333 1.47 10.63 3.70
C ILE A 333 2.45 9.60 4.24
N GLU A 334 2.02 8.70 5.12
CA GLU A 334 2.82 7.52 5.51
C GLU A 334 2.10 6.24 5.09
N ILE A 335 2.83 5.33 4.47
CA ILE A 335 2.31 4.04 4.00
C ILE A 335 2.98 2.93 4.82
N HIS A 336 2.23 2.38 5.78
CA HIS A 336 2.70 1.31 6.67
C HIS A 336 2.13 -0.07 6.33
N THR A 337 1.44 -0.17 5.21
CA THR A 337 0.66 -1.33 4.81
C THR A 337 1.07 -1.82 3.43
N HIS A 338 0.32 -2.76 2.85
CA HIS A 338 0.60 -3.28 1.52
C HIS A 338 -0.52 -3.06 0.51
N ASP A 339 -0.17 -3.25 -0.75
CA ASP A 339 -1.07 -3.16 -1.90
C ASP A 339 -1.71 -1.77 -2.05
N VAL A 340 -0.87 -0.76 -2.24
CA VAL A 340 -1.28 0.66 -2.34
C VAL A 340 -0.91 1.25 -3.70
N VAL A 341 -1.86 1.92 -4.34
CA VAL A 341 -1.69 2.66 -5.59
C VAL A 341 -2.01 4.12 -5.35
N LEU A 342 -1.04 5.01 -5.53
CA LEU A 342 -1.23 6.46 -5.48
C LEU A 342 -1.00 7.06 -6.86
N ARG A 343 -1.97 7.82 -7.36
CA ARG A 343 -1.84 8.48 -8.67
C ARG A 343 -2.30 9.93 -8.68
N TYR A 344 -1.56 10.77 -9.40
CA TYR A 344 -1.93 12.17 -9.69
C TYR A 344 -2.19 13.04 -8.45
N LEU A 345 -1.56 12.73 -7.33
CA LEU A 345 -1.63 13.53 -6.10
C LEU A 345 -0.51 14.57 -6.07
N ARG A 346 -0.77 15.70 -5.42
CA ARG A 346 0.24 16.73 -5.12
C ARG A 346 0.36 16.88 -3.61
N VAL A 347 1.49 16.47 -3.04
CA VAL A 347 1.77 16.57 -1.62
C VAL A 347 2.85 17.62 -1.40
N ARG A 348 2.46 18.79 -0.89
CA ARG A 348 3.31 19.98 -0.75
C ARG A 348 3.28 20.43 0.71
N VAL A 349 4.10 19.79 1.54
CA VAL A 349 4.03 19.86 3.01
C VAL A 349 4.18 21.30 3.51
N GLY A 350 5.30 21.93 3.20
CA GLY A 350 5.57 23.31 3.56
C GLY A 350 6.34 23.53 4.85
N ASP A 351 6.51 24.81 5.16
CA ASP A 351 7.10 25.30 6.40
C ASP A 351 6.04 25.70 7.44
N ILE A 352 4.76 25.41 7.18
CA ILE A 352 3.63 25.73 8.07
C ILE A 352 3.57 24.75 9.24
N LYS A 353 3.33 25.34 10.41
CA LYS A 353 3.24 24.70 11.72
C LYS A 353 1.75 24.54 12.08
N GLY A 354 1.35 23.40 12.66
CA GLY A 354 -0.05 22.97 12.85
C GLY A 354 -0.97 23.95 13.60
N PRO A 355 -2.28 23.65 13.74
CA PRO A 355 -3.26 24.62 14.25
C PRO A 355 -2.99 25.03 15.71
N GLY A 356 -3.02 26.35 15.95
CA GLY A 356 -2.64 27.01 17.20
C GLY A 356 -1.40 27.89 17.01
N LYS A 357 -1.33 29.08 17.63
CA LYS A 357 -0.19 30.00 17.49
C LYS A 357 1.09 29.51 18.19
N ASN A 358 1.48 28.25 18.01
CA ASN A 358 2.73 27.71 18.54
C ASN A 358 3.51 26.99 17.45
N PRO A 359 4.82 27.27 17.31
CA PRO A 359 5.62 26.61 16.32
C PRO A 359 5.70 25.10 16.59
N ARG A 360 5.56 24.21 15.57
CA ARG A 360 6.29 22.92 15.46
C ARG A 360 7.52 23.02 16.34
N VAL A 361 7.58 22.16 17.34
CA VAL A 361 8.72 22.05 18.25
C VAL A 361 9.96 22.10 17.36
N LEU A 362 10.96 22.90 17.73
CA LEU A 362 12.29 22.70 17.17
C LEU A 362 12.60 21.19 17.30
N GLY A 363 12.55 20.44 16.18
CA GLY A 363 12.71 18.99 16.18
C GLY A 363 11.84 18.18 15.21
N ASP A 364 10.66 18.64 14.79
CA ASP A 364 9.79 17.82 13.91
C ASP A 364 10.28 17.85 12.45
N GLN A 365 11.00 16.79 12.08
CA GLN A 365 11.28 16.39 10.70
C GLN A 365 9.95 16.05 10.02
N SER A 366 9.73 16.55 8.82
CA SER A 366 8.57 16.21 8.01
C SER A 366 8.99 15.78 6.63
N HIS A 367 8.28 14.78 6.14
CA HIS A 367 8.44 14.17 4.84
C HIS A 367 7.16 14.33 4.04
N ALA A 368 7.25 14.37 2.71
CA ALA A 368 6.06 14.44 1.87
C ALA A 368 5.43 13.05 1.70
N VAL A 369 6.27 12.02 1.56
CA VAL A 369 5.82 10.63 1.62
C VAL A 369 6.84 9.75 2.32
N ASP A 370 6.35 8.92 3.23
CA ASP A 370 7.11 7.85 3.86
C ASP A 370 6.50 6.50 3.52
N ILE A 371 7.34 5.51 3.22
CA ILE A 371 6.95 4.18 2.78
C ILE A 371 7.72 3.14 3.58
N SER A 372 7.03 2.48 4.50
CA SER A 372 7.52 1.31 5.22
C SER A 372 6.84 0.00 4.80
N GLY A 373 5.92 0.10 3.84
CA GLY A 373 5.05 -0.96 3.34
C GLY A 373 5.61 -1.78 2.16
N ALA A 374 4.77 -2.62 1.56
CA ALA A 374 5.14 -3.49 0.44
C ALA A 374 4.08 -3.53 -0.66
N ASN A 375 4.46 -3.87 -1.90
CA ASN A 375 3.58 -3.84 -3.08
C ASN A 375 2.93 -2.47 -3.25
N ILE A 376 3.73 -1.50 -3.66
CA ILE A 376 3.29 -0.10 -3.75
C ILE A 376 3.64 0.44 -5.12
N VAL A 377 2.69 1.13 -5.75
CA VAL A 377 2.93 1.92 -6.96
C VAL A 377 2.56 3.37 -6.69
N ILE A 378 3.54 4.26 -6.86
CA ILE A 378 3.32 5.70 -6.87
C ILE A 378 3.61 6.18 -8.29
N ASP A 379 2.59 6.71 -8.96
CA ASP A 379 2.64 7.09 -10.35
C ASP A 379 2.09 8.50 -10.57
N HIS A 380 2.78 9.32 -11.37
CA HIS A 380 2.33 10.68 -11.71
C HIS A 380 1.97 11.56 -10.51
N CYS A 381 2.61 11.38 -9.36
CA CYS A 381 2.44 12.23 -8.18
C CYS A 381 3.50 13.32 -8.13
N GLU A 382 3.28 14.32 -7.27
CA GLU A 382 4.23 15.37 -6.96
C GLU A 382 4.47 15.46 -5.45
N PHE A 383 5.74 15.58 -5.05
CA PHE A 383 6.14 15.67 -3.65
C PHE A 383 7.09 16.85 -3.46
N ALA A 384 6.78 17.74 -2.52
CA ALA A 384 7.56 18.95 -2.33
C ALA A 384 7.52 19.54 -0.92
N TYR A 385 8.46 20.45 -0.68
CA TYR A 385 8.53 21.32 0.50
C TYR A 385 8.61 20.61 1.85
N ALA A 386 9.15 19.38 1.85
CA ALA A 386 9.57 18.75 3.10
C ALA A 386 10.76 19.53 3.70
N ASN A 387 10.83 19.58 5.03
CA ASN A 387 11.94 20.23 5.75
C ASN A 387 13.04 19.24 6.16
N ASP A 388 12.81 17.93 5.99
CA ASP A 388 13.85 16.90 6.08
C ASP A 388 14.02 16.18 4.73
N GLN A 389 13.66 14.89 4.61
CA GLN A 389 13.61 14.22 3.29
C GLN A 389 12.26 14.39 2.62
N ILE A 390 12.22 14.57 1.29
CA ILE A 390 10.94 14.62 0.59
C ILE A 390 10.30 13.22 0.51
N VAL A 391 11.08 12.21 0.11
CA VAL A 391 10.60 10.84 -0.10
C VAL A 391 11.48 9.84 0.65
N ASN A 392 10.84 9.03 1.49
CA ASN A 392 11.46 7.89 2.16
C ASN A 392 10.89 6.57 1.66
N ILE A 393 11.75 5.58 1.48
CA ILE A 393 11.38 4.18 1.24
C ILE A 393 12.27 3.32 2.09
N TYR A 394 11.72 2.60 3.07
CA TYR A 394 12.51 1.67 3.87
C TYR A 394 11.76 0.37 4.14
N ALA A 395 12.49 -0.74 4.20
CA ALA A 395 11.92 -2.03 4.64
C ALA A 395 12.45 -2.36 6.04
N LEU A 396 11.52 -2.48 7.01
CA LEU A 396 11.87 -2.67 8.43
C LEU A 396 12.38 -4.08 8.73
N LYS A 397 12.00 -5.11 7.96
CA LYS A 397 12.40 -6.50 8.20
C LYS A 397 12.69 -7.29 6.91
N PRO A 398 13.68 -8.22 6.92
CA PRO A 398 14.01 -9.08 5.78
C PRO A 398 12.86 -9.93 5.22
N GLU A 399 11.91 -10.33 6.07
CA GLU A 399 10.71 -11.09 5.73
C GLU A 399 9.58 -10.24 5.12
N GLU A 400 9.65 -8.91 5.26
CA GLU A 400 8.68 -7.91 4.78
C GLU A 400 9.25 -7.15 3.57
N ARG A 401 9.86 -7.86 2.60
CA ARG A 401 10.53 -7.21 1.46
C ARG A 401 9.59 -6.25 0.73
N ALA A 402 9.89 -4.96 0.79
CA ALA A 402 9.17 -3.95 0.04
C ALA A 402 9.33 -4.20 -1.46
N ALA A 403 8.23 -4.21 -2.22
CA ALA A 403 8.25 -4.19 -3.68
C ALA A 403 7.60 -2.88 -4.13
N VAL A 404 8.41 -1.88 -4.48
CA VAL A 404 7.95 -0.52 -4.73
C VAL A 404 8.30 -0.10 -6.15
N THR A 405 7.31 0.41 -6.87
CA THR A 405 7.52 1.19 -8.10
C THR A 405 7.21 2.65 -7.82
N PHE A 406 8.18 3.51 -8.10
CA PHE A 406 8.02 4.96 -8.09
C PHE A 406 8.29 5.46 -9.52
N GLN A 407 7.21 5.75 -10.25
CA GLN A 407 7.28 6.06 -11.68
C GLN A 407 6.63 7.39 -12.08
N TRP A 408 7.19 8.10 -13.06
CA TRP A 408 6.58 9.32 -13.61
C TRP A 408 6.27 10.41 -12.59
N ASN A 409 6.93 10.44 -11.43
CA ASN A 409 6.66 11.41 -10.37
C ASN A 409 7.60 12.61 -10.44
N TYR A 410 7.17 13.73 -9.87
CA TYR A 410 8.02 14.89 -9.63
C TYR A 410 8.33 15.04 -8.14
N VAL A 411 9.60 15.24 -7.82
CA VAL A 411 10.10 15.49 -6.48
C VAL A 411 10.90 16.77 -6.53
N TYR A 412 10.49 17.79 -5.78
CA TYR A 412 11.14 19.10 -5.89
C TYR A 412 11.07 19.97 -4.65
N GLY A 413 11.94 20.98 -4.61
CA GLY A 413 11.85 22.05 -3.61
C GLY A 413 12.11 21.55 -2.21
N GLY A 414 13.19 20.78 -2.02
CA GLY A 414 13.66 20.43 -0.69
C GLY A 414 14.06 21.72 0.03
N LEU A 415 13.40 22.04 1.14
CA LEU A 415 13.59 23.33 1.79
C LEU A 415 14.97 23.39 2.45
N ASN A 416 15.76 24.39 2.09
CA ASN A 416 17.13 24.50 2.57
C ASN A 416 17.20 25.14 3.96
N ARG A 417 16.92 26.45 4.10
CA ARG A 417 16.94 27.17 5.39
C ARG A 417 15.54 27.41 5.95
N SER A 418 14.81 26.30 6.15
CA SER A 418 13.46 26.32 6.74
C SER A 418 13.49 25.98 8.23
N THR A 419 12.57 25.15 8.72
CA THR A 419 12.34 24.89 10.14
C THR A 419 13.13 23.71 10.69
N HIS A 420 14.09 23.16 9.95
CA HIS A 420 14.86 22.00 10.37
C HIS A 420 15.89 22.37 11.45
N GLU A 421 15.94 21.59 12.53
CA GLU A 421 16.78 21.87 13.71
C GLU A 421 18.30 21.86 13.41
N LYS A 422 18.73 21.06 12.42
CA LYS A 422 20.14 20.94 12.02
C LYS A 422 20.60 22.07 11.08
N GLY A 423 19.78 23.09 10.86
CA GLY A 423 20.07 24.17 9.90
C GLY A 423 19.80 23.74 8.45
N PRO A 424 20.61 24.20 7.46
CA PRO A 424 20.47 23.83 6.04
C PRO A 424 20.24 22.33 5.79
N HIS A 425 19.05 21.92 5.32
CA HIS A 425 18.64 20.50 5.26
C HIS A 425 17.78 20.06 4.06
N SER A 426 18.08 20.55 2.86
CA SER A 426 17.38 20.16 1.62
C SER A 426 17.77 18.73 1.15
N MET A 427 16.94 17.73 1.43
CA MET A 427 17.18 16.31 1.11
C MET A 427 16.08 15.71 0.21
N SER A 428 16.45 15.08 -0.92
CA SER A 428 15.47 14.47 -1.82
C SER A 428 14.98 13.11 -1.33
N TYR A 429 15.91 12.15 -1.17
CA TYR A 429 15.56 10.74 -0.98
C TYR A 429 16.28 10.08 0.19
N PHE A 430 15.62 9.10 0.80
CA PHE A 430 16.25 8.12 1.67
C PHE A 430 15.68 6.74 1.39
N PHE A 431 16.52 5.84 0.89
CA PHE A 431 16.15 4.47 0.56
C PHE A 431 16.96 3.49 1.42
N SER A 432 16.29 2.60 2.16
CA SER A 432 17.01 1.61 2.99
C SER A 432 16.29 0.27 3.18
N GLY A 433 16.99 -0.70 3.77
CA GLY A 433 16.41 -1.99 4.16
C GLY A 433 16.28 -3.01 3.03
N TRP A 434 15.76 -4.20 3.32
CA TRP A 434 15.82 -5.39 2.47
C TRP A 434 14.75 -5.46 1.35
N GLY A 435 14.55 -4.37 0.60
CA GLY A 435 13.52 -4.23 -0.43
C GLY A 435 14.00 -4.27 -1.89
N TYR A 436 13.04 -4.25 -2.81
CA TYR A 436 13.17 -4.11 -4.25
C TYR A 436 12.46 -2.84 -4.72
N VAL A 437 13.20 -1.92 -5.34
CA VAL A 437 12.68 -0.62 -5.75
C VAL A 437 12.96 -0.40 -7.23
N SER A 438 11.90 -0.16 -8.00
CA SER A 438 11.97 0.36 -9.36
C SER A 438 11.68 1.85 -9.33
N PHE A 439 12.69 2.66 -9.65
CA PHE A 439 12.61 4.12 -9.61
C PHE A 439 12.89 4.65 -11.02
N HIS A 440 11.82 5.00 -11.76
CA HIS A 440 11.98 5.38 -13.17
C HIS A 440 11.12 6.52 -13.69
N HIS A 441 11.64 7.23 -14.69
CA HIS A 441 10.95 8.35 -15.35
C HIS A 441 10.52 9.44 -14.36
N ASN A 442 11.27 9.64 -13.27
CA ASN A 442 10.97 10.68 -12.31
C ASN A 442 11.79 11.94 -12.58
N LEU A 443 11.24 13.10 -12.23
CA LEU A 443 11.97 14.36 -12.14
C LEU A 443 12.35 14.62 -10.69
N THR A 444 13.63 14.87 -10.43
CA THR A 444 14.10 15.48 -9.19
C THR A 444 14.63 16.88 -9.49
N ALA A 445 14.05 17.93 -8.90
CA ALA A 445 14.41 19.32 -9.21
C ALA A 445 14.58 20.19 -7.95
N HIS A 446 15.61 21.04 -7.92
CA HIS A 446 15.77 22.06 -6.88
C HIS A 446 15.86 21.48 -5.45
N SER A 447 16.81 20.56 -5.25
CA SER A 447 17.11 19.94 -3.95
C SER A 447 18.62 19.75 -3.80
N MET A 448 19.18 19.92 -2.59
CA MET A 448 20.64 19.95 -2.45
C MET A 448 21.31 18.58 -2.47
N ARG A 449 20.82 17.62 -1.66
CA ARG A 449 21.54 16.36 -1.37
C ARG A 449 20.63 15.13 -1.37
N ARG A 450 21.26 13.95 -1.26
CA ARG A 450 20.64 12.61 -1.25
C ARG A 450 19.86 12.32 -2.53
N ASN A 451 20.59 12.22 -3.64
CA ASN A 451 20.02 12.06 -4.98
C ASN A 451 20.43 10.72 -5.66
N PRO A 452 20.08 9.52 -5.12
CA PRO A 452 19.49 9.22 -3.82
C PRO A 452 20.54 8.82 -2.75
N ARG A 453 20.17 8.89 -1.46
CA ARG A 453 20.89 8.12 -0.42
C ARG A 453 20.27 6.71 -0.35
N ALA A 454 21.07 5.65 -0.50
CA ALA A 454 20.57 4.28 -0.60
C ALA A 454 21.49 3.22 0.03
N TRP A 455 20.94 2.24 0.76
CA TRP A 455 21.70 1.06 1.25
C TRP A 455 20.79 -0.13 1.62
N GLY A 456 21.31 -1.36 1.65
CA GLY A 456 20.55 -2.54 2.11
C GLY A 456 19.50 -3.09 1.13
N LEU A 457 19.27 -2.42 -0.02
CA LEU A 457 18.20 -2.74 -0.98
C LEU A 457 18.71 -3.10 -2.38
N TRP A 458 17.79 -3.56 -3.23
CA TRP A 458 18.00 -3.71 -4.67
C TRP A 458 17.27 -2.58 -5.39
N LEU A 459 18.05 -1.65 -5.94
CA LEU A 459 17.56 -0.42 -6.54
C LEU A 459 17.78 -0.44 -8.06
N ASP A 460 16.67 -0.43 -8.79
CA ASP A 460 16.66 -0.22 -10.23
C ASP A 460 16.32 1.25 -10.53
N TYR A 461 17.36 2.08 -10.68
CA TYR A 461 17.27 3.52 -10.85
C TYR A 461 17.53 3.91 -12.30
N ARG A 462 16.46 4.08 -13.09
CA ARG A 462 16.62 4.28 -14.54
C ARG A 462 15.72 5.33 -15.17
N ASN A 463 16.16 5.91 -16.29
CA ASN A 463 15.40 6.92 -17.04
C ASN A 463 14.99 8.14 -16.19
N ASN A 464 15.73 8.53 -15.14
CA ASN A 464 15.35 9.67 -14.30
C ASN A 464 16.02 10.96 -14.78
N THR A 465 15.35 12.09 -14.56
CA THR A 465 15.94 13.43 -14.75
C THR A 465 16.26 14.04 -13.39
N LEU A 466 17.49 14.48 -13.21
CA LEU A 466 17.95 15.21 -12.04
C LEU A 466 18.40 16.62 -12.44
N TYR A 467 17.90 17.61 -11.72
CA TYR A 467 18.12 19.01 -12.03
C TYR A 467 18.32 19.85 -10.76
N ASP A 468 19.31 20.73 -10.81
CA ASP A 468 19.60 21.70 -9.77
C ASP A 468 19.88 21.12 -8.38
N TYR A 469 21.03 20.45 -8.25
CA TYR A 469 21.51 19.90 -6.99
C TYR A 469 22.99 20.15 -6.73
N ILE A 470 23.37 20.05 -5.46
CA ILE A 470 24.74 20.35 -5.00
C ILE A 470 25.55 19.08 -4.77
N ASP A 471 24.91 17.98 -4.40
CA ASP A 471 25.56 16.73 -4.00
C ASP A 471 25.03 15.49 -4.75
N ALA A 472 25.81 14.41 -4.71
CA ALA A 472 25.55 13.17 -5.44
C ALA A 472 24.59 12.24 -4.67
N GLY A 473 24.24 11.12 -5.28
CA GLY A 473 23.75 9.96 -4.54
C GLY A 473 24.87 9.27 -3.77
N TYR A 474 24.54 8.56 -2.70
CA TYR A 474 25.52 7.82 -1.91
C TYR A 474 24.94 6.66 -1.10
N GLY A 475 25.77 5.69 -0.70
CA GLY A 475 25.36 4.53 0.09
C GLY A 475 26.48 3.93 0.94
N GLU A 476 26.53 4.24 2.24
CA GLU A 476 27.64 3.87 3.12
C GLU A 476 27.21 3.60 4.58
N GLU A 477 26.38 2.58 4.81
CA GLU A 477 26.19 2.06 6.17
C GLU A 477 27.10 0.84 6.39
N PRO A 478 27.90 0.79 7.47
CA PRO A 478 28.77 -0.35 7.77
C PRO A 478 27.97 -1.65 7.93
N GLY A 479 28.25 -2.65 7.08
CA GLY A 479 27.66 -3.99 7.19
C GLY A 479 26.47 -4.29 6.27
N ASP A 480 25.93 -3.30 5.57
CA ASP A 480 24.78 -3.46 4.68
C ASP A 480 25.19 -3.66 3.20
N TYR A 481 24.38 -4.44 2.47
CA TYR A 481 24.62 -4.80 1.07
C TYR A 481 23.63 -4.11 0.12
N ILE A 482 24.12 -3.46 -0.95
CA ILE A 482 23.28 -2.81 -1.97
C ILE A 482 23.50 -3.41 -3.37
N LYS A 483 22.43 -3.53 -4.16
CA LYS A 483 22.52 -3.67 -5.62
C LYS A 483 21.94 -2.44 -6.31
N LEU A 484 22.66 -1.87 -7.27
CA LEU A 484 22.24 -0.68 -8.00
C LEU A 484 22.41 -0.85 -9.51
N ASN A 485 21.30 -0.73 -10.24
CA ASN A 485 21.30 -0.43 -11.66
C ASN A 485 21.07 1.09 -11.79
N TYR A 486 22.01 1.81 -12.40
CA TYR A 486 21.93 3.26 -12.63
C TYR A 486 21.96 3.51 -14.13
N ILE A 487 20.80 3.48 -14.80
CA ILE A 487 20.71 3.34 -16.27
C ILE A 487 19.96 4.52 -16.90
N ALA A 488 20.50 5.11 -17.98
CA ALA A 488 19.81 6.11 -18.78
C ALA A 488 19.28 7.33 -18.00
N ASN A 489 19.94 7.74 -16.92
CA ASN A 489 19.57 8.93 -16.17
C ASN A 489 20.23 10.18 -16.77
N LEU A 490 19.55 11.32 -16.73
CA LEU A 490 20.03 12.61 -17.19
C LEU A 490 20.18 13.59 -16.02
N GLN A 491 21.41 14.01 -15.75
CA GLN A 491 21.71 15.14 -14.86
C GLN A 491 21.89 16.39 -15.72
N LYS A 492 21.02 17.39 -15.56
CA LYS A 492 21.07 18.62 -16.39
C LYS A 492 21.86 19.76 -15.74
N ARG A 493 21.81 19.90 -14.42
CA ARG A 493 22.54 20.93 -13.66
C ARG A 493 22.90 20.38 -12.28
N GLY A 494 24.18 20.37 -11.93
CA GLY A 494 24.64 20.07 -10.57
C GLY A 494 26.15 20.20 -10.40
N ASN A 495 26.60 20.17 -9.14
CA ASN A 495 28.00 20.52 -8.78
C ASN A 495 28.93 19.30 -8.61
N GLN A 496 28.40 18.07 -8.67
CA GLN A 496 29.21 16.86 -8.47
C GLN A 496 29.68 16.23 -9.77
N LYS A 497 30.88 15.66 -9.72
CA LYS A 497 31.51 14.89 -10.80
C LYS A 497 30.91 13.49 -10.97
N TYR A 498 30.38 12.92 -9.89
CA TYR A 498 29.84 11.56 -9.84
C TYR A 498 28.33 11.61 -9.61
N ALA A 499 27.59 10.67 -10.19
CA ALA A 499 26.16 10.50 -9.93
C ALA A 499 25.92 9.76 -8.60
N PHE A 500 26.76 8.77 -8.28
CA PHE A 500 26.64 7.96 -7.07
C PHE A 500 28.01 7.60 -6.49
N ILE A 501 28.14 7.63 -5.16
CA ILE A 501 29.37 7.36 -4.43
C ILE A 501 29.14 6.30 -3.34
N ALA A 502 29.97 5.25 -3.31
CA ALA A 502 30.00 4.31 -2.18
C ALA A 502 31.43 3.80 -1.97
N ASN A 503 31.97 3.96 -0.76
CA ASN A 503 33.36 3.64 -0.43
C ASN A 503 33.55 2.26 0.24
N ASN A 504 32.48 1.56 0.65
CA ASN A 504 32.57 0.24 1.29
C ASN A 504 32.39 -0.92 0.29
N PRO A 505 33.11 -2.05 0.46
CA PRO A 505 33.17 -3.14 -0.53
C PRO A 505 31.90 -4.02 -0.64
N CYS A 506 30.86 -3.76 0.16
CA CYS A 506 29.63 -4.55 0.17
C CYS A 506 28.58 -4.01 -0.82
N GLY A 507 28.69 -4.35 -2.12
CA GLY A 507 27.64 -4.03 -3.10
C GLY A 507 27.91 -4.50 -4.52
N GLN A 508 26.90 -4.36 -5.39
CA GLN A 508 26.98 -4.60 -6.83
C GLN A 508 26.42 -3.40 -7.60
N PHE A 509 27.22 -2.80 -8.46
CA PHE A 509 26.84 -1.57 -9.15
C PHE A 509 26.98 -1.70 -10.66
N TYR A 510 25.96 -1.31 -11.39
CA TYR A 510 25.95 -1.24 -12.85
C TYR A 510 25.49 0.15 -13.28
N ALA A 511 26.15 0.73 -14.27
CA ALA A 511 25.73 1.99 -14.86
C ALA A 511 25.92 1.99 -16.37
N ASP A 512 24.92 2.47 -17.11
CA ASP A 512 24.96 2.57 -18.57
C ASP A 512 24.04 3.69 -19.09
N GLY A 513 24.36 4.29 -20.24
CA GLY A 513 23.51 5.27 -20.93
C GLY A 513 23.25 6.60 -20.22
N ASN A 514 23.92 6.93 -19.12
CA ASN A 514 23.69 8.16 -18.34
C ASN A 514 24.36 9.41 -18.97
N ILE A 515 23.79 10.59 -18.74
CA ILE A 515 24.31 11.89 -19.20
C ILE A 515 24.52 12.84 -18.01
N LEU A 516 25.72 13.42 -17.86
CA LEU A 516 26.08 14.39 -16.82
C LEU A 516 26.78 15.64 -17.42
N PRO A 517 26.67 16.85 -16.82
CA PRO A 517 27.38 18.07 -17.27
C PRO A 517 28.90 17.97 -17.04
N PRO A 518 29.73 18.69 -17.82
CA PRO A 518 30.82 18.13 -18.63
C PRO A 518 31.95 17.47 -17.81
N SER A 519 32.47 16.27 -18.10
CA SER A 519 32.08 15.15 -18.98
C SER A 519 33.02 13.96 -18.68
N PHE A 520 32.54 12.75 -18.99
CA PHE A 520 33.18 11.42 -19.01
C PHE A 520 33.70 10.76 -17.73
N PHE A 521 33.51 9.44 -17.76
CA PHE A 521 33.57 8.43 -16.71
C PHE A 521 34.65 8.60 -15.62
N PRO A 522 34.35 8.11 -14.41
CA PRO A 522 33.21 7.23 -14.12
C PRO A 522 31.97 7.95 -13.58
N VAL A 523 30.78 7.47 -13.98
CA VAL A 523 29.47 7.88 -13.41
C VAL A 523 29.37 7.51 -11.93
N LEU A 524 29.95 6.38 -11.57
CA LEU A 524 29.98 5.83 -10.23
C LEU A 524 31.38 5.99 -9.63
N ARG A 525 31.46 6.40 -8.37
CA ARG A 525 32.69 6.31 -7.57
C ARG A 525 32.51 5.19 -6.54
N VAL A 526 32.90 3.98 -6.93
CA VAL A 526 32.82 2.76 -6.12
C VAL A 526 34.09 1.90 -6.31
N PRO A 527 34.42 0.96 -5.40
CA PRO A 527 35.54 0.03 -5.59
C PRO A 527 35.38 -0.74 -6.90
N ALA A 528 36.46 -0.86 -7.67
CA ALA A 528 36.42 -1.39 -9.04
C ALA A 528 35.88 -2.83 -9.12
N GLU A 529 36.14 -3.63 -8.09
CA GLU A 529 35.67 -5.01 -7.93
C GLU A 529 34.16 -5.15 -7.75
N THR A 530 33.46 -4.07 -7.37
CA THR A 530 32.00 -4.04 -7.18
C THR A 530 31.24 -3.65 -8.46
N ILE A 531 31.95 -3.21 -9.50
CA ILE A 531 31.38 -2.81 -10.77
C ILE A 531 31.03 -4.05 -11.61
N MET A 532 29.76 -4.18 -11.96
CA MET A 532 29.22 -5.29 -12.73
C MET A 532 29.32 -5.00 -14.24
N LYS A 533 29.50 -6.05 -15.05
CA LYS A 533 29.50 -5.95 -16.53
C LYS A 533 28.09 -5.93 -17.15
N MET A 534 27.10 -6.40 -16.40
CA MET A 534 25.70 -6.48 -16.82
C MET A 534 24.83 -6.00 -15.64
N PRO A 535 23.64 -5.43 -15.92
CA PRO A 535 22.71 -5.09 -14.86
C PRO A 535 22.28 -6.37 -14.11
N PHE A 536 21.92 -6.23 -12.84
CA PHE A 536 21.23 -7.32 -12.16
C PHE A 536 19.82 -7.46 -12.73
N ASP A 537 19.25 -8.67 -12.61
CA ASP A 537 17.91 -8.98 -13.09
C ASP A 537 16.85 -8.24 -12.26
N ALA A 538 16.23 -7.24 -12.88
CA ALA A 538 15.20 -6.38 -12.28
C ALA A 538 13.86 -6.58 -12.97
N SER A 539 12.76 -6.28 -12.26
CA SER A 539 11.44 -6.30 -12.87
C SER A 539 11.41 -5.38 -14.11
N PRO A 540 10.81 -5.79 -15.24
CA PRO A 540 10.90 -5.06 -16.49
C PRO A 540 10.39 -3.61 -16.39
N VAL A 541 11.18 -2.69 -16.95
CA VAL A 541 10.87 -1.28 -17.14
C VAL A 541 11.26 -0.89 -18.56
N GLY A 542 10.36 -0.25 -19.30
CA GLY A 542 10.65 0.28 -20.62
C GLY A 542 11.82 1.27 -20.56
N THR A 543 12.97 0.89 -21.12
CA THR A 543 14.20 1.69 -21.03
C THR A 543 14.34 2.55 -22.28
N GLN A 544 14.50 3.86 -22.10
CA GLN A 544 14.64 4.84 -23.17
C GLN A 544 16.08 5.37 -23.19
N SER A 545 16.43 6.16 -24.20
CA SER A 545 17.63 7.00 -24.10
C SER A 545 17.40 8.09 -23.04
N ALA A 546 18.47 8.53 -22.36
CA ALA A 546 18.34 9.57 -21.34
C ALA A 546 17.73 10.89 -21.88
N PRO A 547 18.03 11.35 -23.11
CA PRO A 547 17.35 12.51 -23.71
C PRO A 547 15.86 12.29 -24.02
N ASP A 548 15.47 11.11 -24.48
CA ASP A 548 14.06 10.80 -24.77
C ASP A 548 13.26 10.76 -23.47
N ALA A 549 13.77 10.05 -22.46
CA ALA A 549 13.21 10.04 -21.11
C ALA A 549 13.07 11.46 -20.56
N TYR A 550 14.09 12.31 -20.70
CA TYR A 550 14.02 13.71 -20.27
C TYR A 550 12.86 14.48 -20.91
N ASN A 551 12.66 14.35 -22.22
CA ASN A 551 11.58 15.03 -22.92
C ASN A 551 10.21 14.54 -22.44
N ASP A 552 10.04 13.23 -22.31
CA ASP A 552 8.77 12.63 -21.90
C ASP A 552 8.45 12.94 -20.45
N ILE A 553 9.44 12.92 -19.55
CA ILE A 553 9.25 13.26 -18.14
C ILE A 553 8.73 14.68 -18.01
N LEU A 554 9.31 15.64 -18.74
CA LEU A 554 8.86 17.03 -18.70
C LEU A 554 7.50 17.26 -19.36
N GLN A 555 7.12 16.40 -20.31
CA GLN A 555 5.84 16.50 -21.01
C GLN A 555 4.71 15.82 -20.23
N TRP A 556 4.94 14.61 -19.74
CA TRP A 556 3.90 13.70 -19.26
C TRP A 556 3.99 13.40 -17.76
N GLY A 557 5.17 13.44 -17.14
CA GLY A 557 5.36 13.14 -15.71
C GLY A 557 4.79 14.18 -14.74
N GLY A 558 4.77 13.84 -13.45
CA GLY A 558 4.13 14.60 -12.38
C GLY A 558 2.60 14.48 -12.42
N ALA A 559 1.90 15.27 -11.61
CA ALA A 559 0.44 15.29 -11.58
C ALA A 559 -0.09 16.07 -12.79
N ALA A 560 -0.01 15.46 -13.96
CA ALA A 560 -0.41 16.05 -15.23
C ALA A 560 -1.94 16.12 -15.41
N LEU A 561 -2.68 15.24 -14.73
CA LEU A 561 -4.14 15.19 -14.71
C LEU A 561 -4.70 15.64 -13.34
N PRO A 562 -5.91 16.24 -13.31
CA PRO A 562 -6.72 16.65 -14.47
C PRO A 562 -6.06 17.78 -15.29
N LEU A 563 -5.22 18.60 -14.66
CA LEU A 563 -4.43 19.64 -15.31
C LEU A 563 -3.21 19.98 -14.46
N ARG A 564 -2.04 20.20 -15.07
CA ARG A 564 -0.86 20.77 -14.39
C ARG A 564 -1.19 22.16 -13.82
N ASP A 565 -0.89 22.38 -12.55
CA ASP A 565 -1.03 23.70 -11.95
C ASP A 565 0.13 24.64 -12.33
N SER A 566 0.06 25.88 -11.85
CA SER A 566 1.08 26.91 -12.10
C SER A 566 2.46 26.58 -11.54
N LEU A 567 2.55 25.89 -10.41
CA LEU A 567 3.82 25.51 -9.81
C LEU A 567 4.44 24.34 -10.59
N THR A 568 3.65 23.33 -10.95
CA THR A 568 4.10 22.25 -11.84
C THR A 568 4.66 22.81 -13.14
N ARG A 569 3.99 23.80 -13.75
CA ARG A 569 4.48 24.50 -14.96
C ARG A 569 5.78 25.26 -14.71
N PHE A 570 5.92 25.91 -13.56
CA PHE A 570 7.17 26.57 -13.17
C PHE A 570 8.33 25.56 -13.09
N ILE A 571 8.13 24.41 -12.44
CA ILE A 571 9.15 23.37 -12.28
C ILE A 571 9.59 22.79 -13.64
N THR A 572 8.65 22.52 -14.56
CA THR A 572 9.03 22.00 -15.88
C THR A 572 9.75 23.06 -16.73
N GLN A 573 9.30 24.31 -16.67
CA GLN A 573 9.90 25.41 -17.42
C GLN A 573 11.29 25.78 -16.88
N SER A 574 11.47 25.80 -15.56
CA SER A 574 12.77 26.05 -14.91
C SER A 574 13.77 24.96 -15.29
N THR A 575 13.37 23.70 -15.22
CA THR A 575 14.17 22.55 -15.65
C THR A 575 14.54 22.61 -17.14
N ARG A 576 13.60 23.03 -18.00
CA ARG A 576 13.85 23.18 -19.45
C ARG A 576 14.87 24.27 -19.74
N ASN A 577 14.69 25.43 -19.11
CA ASN A 577 15.48 26.63 -19.38
C ASN A 577 16.81 26.69 -18.61
N GLY A 578 17.01 25.81 -17.63
CA GLY A 578 18.19 25.86 -16.77
C GLY A 578 18.14 27.01 -15.76
N THR A 579 16.95 27.45 -15.34
CA THR A 579 16.71 28.56 -14.40
C THR A 579 16.13 28.09 -13.06
N GLY A 580 15.87 29.01 -12.12
CA GLY A 580 15.38 28.68 -10.77
C GLY A 580 16.51 28.33 -9.81
N GLU A 581 16.18 28.05 -8.56
CA GLU A 581 17.11 27.75 -7.47
C GLU A 581 16.44 26.92 -6.37
N VAL A 582 17.25 26.25 -5.56
CA VAL A 582 16.80 25.56 -4.34
C VAL A 582 16.18 26.58 -3.38
N PRO A 583 14.91 26.40 -2.97
CA PRO A 583 14.23 27.35 -2.11
C PRO A 583 14.68 27.18 -0.65
N ASP A 584 14.81 28.28 0.08
CA ASP A 584 14.93 28.25 1.53
C ASP A 584 13.55 28.02 2.17
N ARG A 585 12.50 28.59 1.57
CA ARG A 585 11.10 28.53 2.02
C ARG A 585 10.16 28.40 0.81
N PRO A 586 8.92 27.90 0.96
CA PRO A 586 7.98 27.84 -0.15
C PRO A 586 7.76 29.21 -0.82
N GLY A 587 7.75 30.29 -0.01
CA GLY A 587 7.55 31.67 -0.45
C GLY A 587 8.59 32.23 -1.42
N ASP A 588 9.74 31.59 -1.60
CA ASP A 588 10.81 32.04 -2.49
C ASP A 588 10.47 31.82 -3.97
N TRP A 589 9.48 30.96 -4.24
CA TRP A 589 9.00 30.66 -5.59
C TRP A 589 7.73 31.43 -5.93
N PRO A 590 7.38 31.52 -7.24
CA PRO A 590 6.18 32.22 -7.68
C PRO A 590 4.91 31.80 -6.94
N LEU A 591 3.97 32.74 -6.79
CA LEU A 591 2.70 32.53 -6.09
C LEU A 591 2.87 32.15 -4.60
N GLY A 592 4.00 32.51 -4.00
CA GLY A 592 4.30 32.18 -2.61
C GLY A 592 4.49 30.67 -2.36
N GLY A 593 4.81 29.91 -3.40
CA GLY A 593 5.02 28.46 -3.33
C GLY A 593 3.75 27.61 -3.33
N TYR A 594 2.56 28.21 -3.31
CA TYR A 594 1.31 27.45 -3.28
C TYR A 594 0.30 28.02 -4.28
N PRO A 595 0.01 27.29 -5.36
CA PRO A 595 -1.07 27.66 -6.26
C PRO A 595 -2.40 27.83 -5.51
N VAL A 596 -3.15 28.87 -5.88
CA VAL A 596 -4.52 29.07 -5.42
C VAL A 596 -5.46 28.40 -6.43
N TYR A 597 -6.07 27.30 -6.02
CA TYR A 597 -6.97 26.54 -6.86
C TYR A 597 -8.34 27.20 -6.95
N LYS A 598 -8.90 27.23 -8.16
CA LYS A 598 -10.28 27.64 -8.35
C LYS A 598 -11.22 26.46 -8.02
N PRO A 599 -12.28 26.68 -7.23
CA PRO A 599 -13.31 25.67 -7.04
C PRO A 599 -13.90 25.27 -8.39
N ALA A 600 -14.00 23.97 -8.63
CA ALA A 600 -14.59 23.40 -9.82
C ALA A 600 -15.68 22.40 -9.41
N LYS A 601 -16.76 22.38 -10.20
CA LYS A 601 -17.88 21.46 -9.98
C LYS A 601 -17.50 20.08 -10.50
N ALA A 602 -17.72 19.04 -9.70
CA ALA A 602 -17.66 17.67 -10.18
C ALA A 602 -18.68 17.42 -11.31
N LEU A 603 -18.35 16.44 -12.16
CA LEU A 603 -19.32 15.91 -13.11
C LEU A 603 -20.48 15.24 -12.36
N LEU A 604 -21.66 15.22 -12.98
CA LEU A 604 -22.82 14.54 -12.40
C LEU A 604 -22.56 13.03 -12.39
N ASP A 605 -22.82 12.41 -11.25
CA ASP A 605 -22.79 10.97 -10.98
C ASP A 605 -24.06 10.67 -10.16
N SER A 606 -25.05 10.08 -10.81
CA SER A 606 -26.42 9.95 -10.32
C SER A 606 -26.61 8.81 -9.31
N ASP A 607 -25.79 7.75 -9.37
CA ASP A 607 -25.84 6.62 -8.45
C ASP A 607 -24.65 6.54 -7.48
N HIS A 608 -23.70 7.47 -7.59
CA HIS A 608 -22.57 7.68 -6.71
C HIS A 608 -21.57 6.52 -6.69
N ASP A 609 -21.37 5.87 -7.83
CA ASP A 609 -20.42 4.78 -7.98
C ASP A 609 -19.02 5.23 -8.43
N GLY A 610 -18.84 6.54 -8.66
CA GLY A 610 -17.57 7.15 -9.02
C GLY A 610 -17.38 7.37 -10.52
N MET A 611 -18.31 6.92 -11.37
CA MET A 611 -18.30 7.16 -12.81
C MET A 611 -19.30 8.28 -13.16
N PRO A 612 -18.94 9.27 -14.00
CA PRO A 612 -19.89 10.29 -14.43
C PRO A 612 -20.97 9.76 -15.38
N ASP A 613 -22.21 10.24 -15.25
CA ASP A 613 -23.36 9.83 -16.07
C ASP A 613 -23.04 9.89 -17.58
N ALA A 614 -22.33 10.95 -17.99
CA ALA A 614 -21.99 11.16 -19.40
C ALA A 614 -20.99 10.12 -19.93
N TRP A 615 -20.05 9.67 -19.09
CA TRP A 615 -19.09 8.63 -19.43
C TRP A 615 -19.79 7.27 -19.51
N GLU A 616 -20.67 6.98 -18.55
CA GLU A 616 -21.47 5.76 -18.54
C GLU A 616 -22.37 5.64 -19.77
N ILE A 617 -23.14 6.70 -20.07
CA ILE A 617 -24.00 6.74 -21.26
C ILE A 617 -23.18 6.55 -22.53
N HIS A 618 -22.01 7.18 -22.62
CA HIS A 618 -21.12 7.05 -23.78
C HIS A 618 -20.70 5.60 -24.01
N TYR A 619 -20.39 4.85 -22.95
CA TYR A 619 -19.96 3.46 -23.04
C TYR A 619 -21.11 2.45 -22.91
N GLY A 620 -22.36 2.90 -22.79
CA GLY A 620 -23.54 2.05 -22.65
C GLY A 620 -23.60 1.30 -21.31
N LEU A 621 -23.20 1.98 -20.23
CA LEU A 621 -23.45 1.61 -18.84
C LEU A 621 -24.72 2.33 -18.32
N ASN A 622 -25.16 2.02 -17.12
CA ASN A 622 -26.41 2.56 -16.57
C ASN A 622 -26.13 3.52 -15.40
N PRO A 623 -26.34 4.84 -15.57
CA PRO A 623 -26.09 5.87 -14.54
C PRO A 623 -27.08 5.86 -13.37
N ARG A 624 -27.70 4.71 -13.12
CA ARG A 624 -28.65 4.43 -12.04
C ARG A 624 -28.44 3.03 -11.44
N ASP A 625 -27.39 2.30 -11.85
CA ASP A 625 -27.00 0.99 -11.32
C ASP A 625 -25.56 1.04 -10.77
N PRO A 626 -25.37 1.39 -9.49
CA PRO A 626 -24.03 1.57 -8.92
C PRO A 626 -23.25 0.26 -8.79
N ALA A 627 -23.89 -0.88 -9.07
CA ALA A 627 -23.21 -2.17 -9.10
C ALA A 627 -22.45 -2.39 -10.41
N ASP A 628 -22.63 -1.55 -11.44
CA ASP A 628 -21.96 -1.72 -12.72
C ASP A 628 -20.53 -1.17 -12.75
N ALA A 629 -20.16 -0.17 -11.92
CA ALA A 629 -18.76 0.22 -11.67
C ALA A 629 -17.84 -0.95 -11.36
N ALA A 630 -18.30 -1.90 -10.53
CA ALA A 630 -17.52 -3.06 -10.10
C ALA A 630 -17.57 -4.24 -11.09
N LYS A 631 -18.33 -4.13 -12.18
CA LYS A 631 -18.35 -5.13 -13.26
C LYS A 631 -17.14 -4.91 -14.16
N ASP A 632 -16.75 -5.97 -14.84
CA ASP A 632 -15.74 -5.99 -15.89
C ASP A 632 -16.51 -6.33 -17.17
N LYS A 633 -16.87 -5.29 -17.93
CA LYS A 633 -17.83 -5.42 -19.03
C LYS A 633 -17.24 -6.16 -20.23
N ASP A 634 -15.95 -6.01 -20.50
CA ASP A 634 -15.26 -6.65 -21.62
C ASP A 634 -14.44 -7.89 -21.22
N GLY A 635 -14.26 -8.14 -19.92
CA GLY A 635 -13.67 -9.36 -19.37
C GLY A 635 -12.14 -9.34 -19.34
N ASP A 636 -11.51 -8.17 -19.41
CA ASP A 636 -10.06 -8.05 -19.52
C ASP A 636 -9.32 -7.98 -18.17
N GLY A 637 -10.08 -7.83 -17.10
CA GLY A 637 -9.66 -7.90 -15.71
C GLY A 637 -9.68 -6.57 -14.98
N TYR A 638 -9.89 -5.43 -15.66
CA TYR A 638 -10.19 -4.16 -15.01
C TYR A 638 -11.70 -3.96 -14.83
N THR A 639 -12.09 -3.35 -13.73
CA THR A 639 -13.48 -2.93 -13.50
C THR A 639 -13.81 -1.71 -14.36
N ASN A 640 -15.09 -1.48 -14.66
CA ASN A 640 -15.54 -0.30 -15.40
C ASN A 640 -15.06 1.00 -14.73
N LEU A 641 -15.03 1.03 -13.39
CA LEU A 641 -14.47 2.16 -12.66
C LEU A 641 -12.96 2.35 -12.88
N GLU A 642 -12.19 1.25 -12.91
CA GLU A 642 -10.76 1.34 -13.24
C GLU A 642 -10.54 1.78 -14.68
N GLU A 643 -11.39 1.34 -15.62
CA GLU A 643 -11.37 1.81 -17.01
C GLU A 643 -11.60 3.33 -17.08
N TYR A 644 -12.58 3.85 -16.33
CA TYR A 644 -12.80 5.29 -16.20
C TYR A 644 -11.57 6.01 -15.63
N ILE A 645 -11.02 5.54 -14.50
CA ILE A 645 -9.85 6.14 -13.85
C ILE A 645 -8.62 6.11 -14.76
N ASN A 646 -8.48 5.07 -15.58
CA ASN A 646 -7.34 4.87 -16.48
C ASN A 646 -7.54 5.51 -17.86
N GLY A 647 -8.74 5.98 -18.17
CA GLY A 647 -9.08 6.55 -19.48
C GLY A 647 -9.07 5.51 -20.60
N THR A 648 -9.35 4.25 -20.27
CA THR A 648 -9.43 3.13 -21.20
C THR A 648 -10.89 2.83 -21.55
N ASN A 649 -11.13 1.87 -22.46
CA ASN A 649 -12.45 1.63 -23.06
C ASN A 649 -13.07 0.35 -22.49
N PRO A 650 -14.14 0.43 -21.66
CA PRO A 650 -14.76 -0.72 -21.01
C PRO A 650 -15.55 -1.66 -21.96
N ASN A 651 -15.55 -1.37 -23.27
CA ASN A 651 -16.12 -2.23 -24.30
C ASN A 651 -15.04 -2.94 -25.13
N GLN A 652 -13.76 -2.82 -24.76
CA GLN A 652 -12.65 -3.31 -25.57
C GLN A 652 -11.69 -4.17 -24.74
N TYR A 653 -11.86 -5.48 -24.88
CA TYR A 653 -10.96 -6.44 -24.25
C TYR A 653 -9.49 -6.25 -24.65
N ILE A 654 -8.62 -6.01 -23.67
CA ILE A 654 -7.16 -5.99 -23.84
C ILE A 654 -6.51 -7.05 -22.96
N ASN A 655 -5.75 -7.97 -23.56
CA ASN A 655 -5.01 -8.96 -22.78
C ASN A 655 -3.76 -8.35 -22.12
N TYR A 656 -3.94 -7.72 -20.96
CA TYR A 656 -2.86 -7.07 -20.20
C TYR A 656 -1.82 -8.04 -19.61
N LYS A 657 -2.04 -9.34 -19.71
CA LYS A 657 -1.03 -10.36 -19.35
C LYS A 657 0.11 -10.42 -20.37
N LYS A 658 -0.10 -9.86 -21.56
CA LYS A 658 0.95 -9.70 -22.57
C LYS A 658 1.64 -8.36 -22.32
N PRO A 659 2.96 -8.33 -21.99
CA PRO A 659 3.67 -7.09 -21.70
C PRO A 659 3.57 -6.03 -22.80
N VAL A 660 3.47 -6.44 -24.07
CA VAL A 660 3.31 -5.53 -25.21
C VAL A 660 2.03 -4.67 -25.17
N ASN A 661 1.01 -5.13 -24.43
CA ASN A 661 -0.26 -4.43 -24.25
C ASN A 661 -0.25 -3.50 -23.03
N ASN A 662 0.77 -3.57 -22.17
CA ASN A 662 0.86 -2.75 -20.97
C ASN A 662 1.35 -1.33 -21.30
N ARG A 663 0.43 -0.47 -21.73
CA ARG A 663 0.71 0.89 -22.18
C ARG A 663 -0.25 1.86 -21.50
N ASP A 664 0.25 3.02 -21.07
CA ASP A 664 -0.63 4.09 -20.59
C ASP A 664 -1.20 4.83 -21.80
N LEU A 665 -2.49 4.62 -22.12
CA LEU A 665 -3.12 5.23 -23.28
C LEU A 665 -3.23 6.77 -23.18
N ARG A 666 -3.00 7.34 -22.00
CA ARG A 666 -2.98 8.80 -21.79
C ARG A 666 -1.62 9.43 -22.05
N ASN A 667 -0.57 8.61 -22.18
CA ASN A 667 0.76 9.04 -22.59
C ASN A 667 1.10 8.37 -23.95
N PRO A 668 1.04 9.11 -25.08
CA PRO A 668 1.18 8.54 -26.42
C PRO A 668 2.58 8.01 -26.74
N VAL A 669 3.54 8.06 -25.80
CA VAL A 669 4.94 7.68 -26.03
C VAL A 669 5.17 6.16 -25.90
N LYS A 670 4.14 5.34 -25.64
CA LYS A 670 4.26 3.87 -25.65
C LYS A 670 3.37 3.16 -26.66
#